data_AF-A0AA38TXX3-F1
#
_entry.id   AF-A0AA38TXX3-F1
#
_cell.length_a   1.000
_cell.length_b   1.000
_cell.length_c   1.000
_cell.angle_alpha   90.00
_cell.angle_beta   90.00
_cell.angle_gamma   90.00
#
_symmetry.space_group_name_H-M   'P 1'
#
loop_
_entity.id
_entity.type
_entity.pdbx_description
1 polymer ?
#
loop_
_entity_poly.entity_id
_entity_poly.type
_entity_poly.pdbx_seq_one_letter_code
_entity_poly.pdbx_strand_id
1 'polypeptide(L)'
;MFSKHHDTFIDLSLDLHEPQDWKPGVLRTLDYASKVTALAYEPIAGLLAVGTSGSIELLGKPGVACKITLPDLHEVKLLHISPSTFKLLCLDDHDELHIWDLSAYGHPKLLVTTRFDQSNSITISPSHSHAFIALQTGEIQTYDLECLRKSSYYMPNMWTLYEEKMAASGMPEIATTTSGIAIDTLIHPRNLNLLFVVYGGGVVLSDLSERTTLRTYELVYPPGAPGGTGYRASDILVHRRPEATCMAIHPSGHLFAVGYADGSIAFWAIEDEDQPLLVRTLYDLDVQNIDAEKLEAHLAHKDKPPISFEKEPIFKLSWCSFSNSSDPRGGETALIILGGLSPEDSPGITVHWFPAFNPTDPPATPSTAPLHPYIRSSMRSSVEALDTYFYNIHGTVHDYLLIPRGSPHFAGSFDAISILIVRESVARTRIVEAYEFPPPSLVHHQDAHHESPDIDAEEERDTLDDLAKTLKDLQMDNEPRRLLLPGYLGNGTSGLLGGAIQTVTKDAYSSLVQTDASRHALCLKAGLAWSDPVEHISKYQPPRITVVWYADLSVHVWDVSAQLLHKFKPDPVDCDFPNPLPNFTIDTNVVLVAPSVAPKLPTQNHTIQYVKLAPESLECAVVLSSGIIIIYRLVPPPGTLPSFEELPDPELVSLKHISPGADSKFTPYFALLPTRGQVSACAIADVGFLAVAYPDGSLFVIDMRGPTIILRHSIKAKSRHSIGIHMSTEDAIICLEWTISPVDKDERLALRLIAGHESGTFHVFTFERSVDLSWNPTNEVVKFDGPVHPLGVFVLNSKNGSRCPADRSRLASALSDSSNRSSVLLVVAGSKGARCNININGDRIGRVEWSHKMGKVLSVQIVQKLSSYALVAFTENHEACAYSLPNLDFMHNLNLPPITYLPISADETGDFFAWTRNPETGLIRQATYGTLFNFRRVETPPEIDFLSTKPVIPAQPQPVSMGPTSILGSWFNFGQSVTGAQIDALLGGVDRPVPIQQPRPPPLDNDHSQIVKQVAATQNTLYDRLTSALNERGQMLGDLEDRFNSLESGSRSMVDQAKKLAAEQSAKSWFKF
;
A
#
# COMPACT_ATOMS: atom_id res chain seq x y z
N MET A 1 -33.33 23.93 55.46
CA MET A 1 -34.24 22.83 55.84
C MET A 1 -33.86 21.63 54.98
N PHE A 2 -32.68 21.07 55.26
CA PHE A 2 -32.03 20.03 54.44
C PHE A 2 -32.22 18.68 55.15
N SER A 3 -32.99 17.78 54.55
CA SER A 3 -33.10 16.39 55.00
C SER A 3 -33.78 15.54 53.92
N LYS A 4 -33.08 14.48 53.47
CA LYS A 4 -33.60 13.19 52.99
C LYS A 4 -34.46 13.16 51.72
N HIS A 5 -33.79 12.99 50.56
CA HIS A 5 -34.38 12.35 49.37
C HIS A 5 -33.41 11.40 48.64
N HIS A 6 -32.31 10.97 49.28
CA HIS A 6 -31.27 10.14 48.64
C HIS A 6 -31.69 8.69 48.28
N ASP A 7 -32.90 8.23 48.64
CA ASP A 7 -33.30 6.81 48.51
C ASP A 7 -34.30 6.50 47.37
N THR A 8 -34.55 7.42 46.42
CA THR A 8 -35.67 7.22 45.47
C THR A 8 -35.29 6.62 44.11
N PHE A 9 -34.01 6.65 43.70
CA PHE A 9 -33.57 6.17 42.38
C PHE A 9 -32.53 5.07 42.51
N ILE A 10 -32.60 4.08 41.61
CA ILE A 10 -31.65 2.97 41.55
C ILE A 10 -30.29 3.55 41.14
N ASP A 11 -29.25 3.23 41.90
CA ASP A 11 -27.87 3.50 41.51
C ASP A 11 -27.55 2.64 40.27
N LEU A 12 -27.29 3.29 39.16
CA LEU A 12 -26.98 2.64 37.89
C LEU A 12 -25.51 2.24 37.81
N SER A 13 -24.66 2.61 38.78
CA SER A 13 -23.21 2.41 38.76
C SER A 13 -22.71 1.33 39.73
N LEU A 14 -23.59 0.46 40.23
CA LEU A 14 -23.28 -0.52 41.29
C LEU A 14 -22.01 -1.35 41.04
N ASP A 15 -21.81 -1.87 39.82
CA ASP A 15 -20.66 -2.71 39.47
C ASP A 15 -19.43 -1.92 38.97
N LEU A 16 -19.39 -0.62 39.24
CA LEU A 16 -18.33 0.29 38.80
C LEU A 16 -17.73 1.10 39.97
N HIS A 17 -18.21 0.93 41.20
CA HIS A 17 -17.76 1.72 42.36
C HIS A 17 -16.36 1.38 42.84
N GLU A 18 -15.90 0.14 42.70
CA GLU A 18 -14.61 -0.24 43.25
C GLU A 18 -13.47 0.05 42.25
N PRO A 19 -12.28 0.49 42.72
CA PRO A 19 -11.15 0.75 41.81
C PRO A 19 -10.78 -0.45 40.94
N GLN A 20 -10.98 -1.67 41.44
CA GLN A 20 -10.72 -2.93 40.73
C GLN A 20 -11.69 -3.21 39.57
N ASP A 21 -12.82 -2.49 39.50
CA ASP A 21 -13.77 -2.61 38.39
C ASP A 21 -13.25 -1.90 37.13
N TRP A 22 -12.26 -1.03 37.28
CA TRP A 22 -11.62 -0.30 36.21
C TRP A 22 -10.22 -0.86 35.96
N LYS A 23 -9.89 -1.05 34.68
CA LYS A 23 -8.55 -1.44 34.28
C LYS A 23 -8.23 -0.78 32.94
N PRO A 24 -7.94 0.54 32.94
CA PRO A 24 -7.57 1.23 31.71
C PRO A 24 -6.30 0.60 31.12
N GLY A 25 -6.25 0.42 29.81
CA GLY A 25 -5.11 -0.19 29.13
C GLY A 25 -5.10 0.05 27.63
N VAL A 26 -3.90 -0.04 27.05
CA VAL A 26 -3.69 -0.05 25.59
C VAL A 26 -3.85 -1.48 25.10
N LEU A 27 -4.65 -1.66 24.06
CA LEU A 27 -4.80 -2.95 23.39
C LEU A 27 -3.90 -3.04 22.17
N ARG A 28 -3.84 -1.98 21.37
CA ARG A 28 -2.99 -1.89 20.17
C ARG A 28 -2.55 -0.45 19.91
N THR A 29 -1.38 -0.31 19.32
CA THR A 29 -0.91 0.94 18.74
C THR A 29 -0.72 0.73 17.25
N LEU A 30 -1.30 1.60 16.44
CA LEU A 30 -1.27 1.55 14.99
C LEU A 30 -0.45 2.74 14.51
N ASP A 31 0.69 2.47 13.88
CA ASP A 31 1.52 3.50 13.28
C ASP A 31 1.16 3.66 11.80
N TYR A 32 1.24 4.89 11.30
CA TYR A 32 0.99 5.21 9.90
C TYR A 32 2.25 5.81 9.28
N ALA A 33 2.68 5.24 8.16
CA ALA A 33 3.87 5.72 7.45
C ALA A 33 3.62 7.13 6.89
N SER A 34 4.45 8.09 7.30
CA SER A 34 4.38 9.49 6.83
C SER A 34 5.59 9.92 5.99
N LYS A 35 6.71 9.22 6.10
CA LYS A 35 7.92 9.44 5.31
C LYS A 35 8.57 8.10 4.99
N VAL A 36 8.05 7.42 3.97
CA VAL A 36 8.70 6.22 3.42
C VAL A 36 9.95 6.63 2.64
N THR A 37 11.07 5.95 2.91
CA THR A 37 12.38 6.31 2.36
C THR A 37 13.03 5.17 1.58
N ALA A 38 12.68 3.92 1.90
CA ALA A 38 13.15 2.75 1.18
C ALA A 38 12.11 1.62 1.20
N LEU A 39 12.11 0.77 0.18
CA LEU A 39 11.29 -0.43 0.10
C LEU A 39 12.15 -1.62 -0.30
N ALA A 40 11.84 -2.81 0.22
CA ALA A 40 12.45 -4.06 -0.21
C ALA A 40 11.42 -5.18 -0.23
N TYR A 41 11.48 -6.06 -1.22
CA TYR A 41 10.58 -7.22 -1.31
C TYR A 41 11.37 -8.49 -1.58
N GLU A 42 11.10 -9.54 -0.80
CA GLU A 42 11.64 -10.88 -1.00
C GLU A 42 10.57 -11.73 -1.67
N PRO A 43 10.70 -12.05 -2.97
CA PRO A 43 9.60 -12.63 -3.74
C PRO A 43 9.33 -14.10 -3.44
N ILE A 44 10.28 -14.81 -2.84
CA ILE A 44 10.09 -16.21 -2.49
C ILE A 44 9.11 -16.27 -1.32
N ALA A 45 9.47 -15.74 -0.17
CA ALA A 45 8.61 -15.67 1.01
C ALA A 45 7.39 -14.78 0.77
N GLY A 46 7.51 -13.76 -0.08
CA GLY A 46 6.50 -12.73 -0.29
C GLY A 46 6.43 -11.77 0.90
N LEU A 47 7.59 -11.33 1.37
CA LEU A 47 7.78 -10.42 2.51
C LEU A 47 8.15 -9.02 1.99
N LEU A 48 7.40 -8.00 2.42
CA LEU A 48 7.68 -6.60 2.13
C LEU A 48 8.31 -5.93 3.36
N ALA A 49 9.37 -5.17 3.17
CA ALA A 49 9.96 -4.32 4.18
C ALA A 49 9.86 -2.84 3.76
N VAL A 50 9.49 -1.98 4.72
CA VAL A 50 9.27 -0.55 4.50
C VAL A 50 10.14 0.25 5.45
N GLY A 51 11.09 1.01 4.92
CA GLY A 51 11.98 1.88 5.68
C GLY A 51 11.40 3.29 5.86
N THR A 52 11.59 3.84 7.05
CA THR A 52 11.28 5.23 7.42
C THR A 52 12.43 5.82 8.25
N SER A 53 12.26 7.05 8.77
CA SER A 53 13.21 7.59 9.75
C SER A 53 13.13 6.82 11.08
N GLY A 54 14.21 6.09 11.41
CA GLY A 54 14.40 5.36 12.66
C GLY A 54 13.65 4.03 12.80
N SER A 55 12.87 3.60 11.79
CA SER A 55 12.18 2.31 11.86
C SER A 55 11.95 1.64 10.51
N ILE A 56 11.86 0.31 10.54
CA ILE A 56 11.51 -0.57 9.43
C ILE A 56 10.27 -1.36 9.81
N GLU A 57 9.27 -1.40 8.94
CA GLU A 57 8.09 -2.26 9.09
C GLU A 57 8.18 -3.46 8.15
N LEU A 58 8.02 -4.67 8.68
CA LEU A 58 7.94 -5.92 7.91
C LEU A 58 6.49 -6.34 7.77
N LEU A 59 6.03 -6.57 6.54
CA LEU A 59 4.64 -6.85 6.18
C LEU A 59 4.55 -8.16 5.38
N GLY A 60 3.69 -9.07 5.82
CA GLY A 60 3.44 -10.37 5.19
C GLY A 60 1.95 -10.66 5.03
N LYS A 61 1.55 -11.92 5.24
CA LYS A 61 0.14 -12.32 5.32
C LYS A 61 -0.62 -11.55 6.41
N PRO A 62 -1.96 -11.60 6.40
CA PRO A 62 -2.75 -10.96 7.45
C PRO A 62 -2.27 -11.30 8.87
N GLY A 63 -2.09 -10.25 9.69
CA GLY A 63 -1.52 -10.35 11.04
C GLY A 63 0.01 -10.41 11.12
N VAL A 64 0.73 -10.62 10.02
CA VAL A 64 2.19 -10.57 9.93
C VAL A 64 2.62 -9.12 9.69
N ALA A 65 2.74 -8.37 10.78
CA ALA A 65 3.26 -7.00 10.79
C ALA A 65 4.25 -6.84 11.97
N CYS A 66 5.50 -6.48 11.68
CA CYS A 66 6.54 -6.35 12.69
C CYS A 66 7.35 -5.07 12.50
N LYS A 67 7.33 -4.22 13.52
CA LYS A 67 8.16 -3.02 13.58
C LYS A 67 9.53 -3.33 14.16
N ILE A 68 10.57 -2.93 13.46
CA ILE A 68 11.96 -2.91 13.91
C ILE A 68 12.39 -1.45 14.08
N THR A 69 12.80 -1.08 15.28
CA THR A 69 13.43 0.23 15.53
C THR A 69 14.94 0.10 15.31
N LEU A 70 15.53 1.05 14.58
CA LEU A 70 16.98 1.08 14.40
C LEU A 70 17.68 1.40 15.74
N PRO A 71 18.93 0.95 15.96
CA PRO A 71 19.68 1.24 17.18
C PRO A 71 19.78 2.75 17.45
N ASP A 72 20.08 3.50 16.39
CA ASP A 72 20.01 4.96 16.34
C ASP A 72 18.88 5.35 15.38
N LEU A 73 18.16 6.45 15.68
CA LEU A 73 16.94 6.85 14.95
C LEU A 73 17.25 7.54 13.60
N HIS A 74 18.25 7.03 12.88
CA HIS A 74 18.74 7.48 11.58
C HIS A 74 17.78 7.12 10.44
N GLU A 75 17.87 7.84 9.32
CA GLU A 75 17.02 7.59 8.16
C GLU A 75 17.47 6.34 7.42
N VAL A 76 16.53 5.43 7.11
CA VAL A 76 16.83 4.26 6.28
C VAL A 76 17.14 4.74 4.86
N LYS A 77 18.37 4.52 4.40
CA LYS A 77 18.87 4.92 3.06
C LYS A 77 18.66 3.80 2.03
N LEU A 78 19.07 2.57 2.35
CA LEU A 78 18.87 1.39 1.49
C LEU A 78 18.34 0.22 2.31
N LEU A 79 17.51 -0.62 1.68
CA LEU A 79 16.87 -1.76 2.32
C LEU A 79 16.89 -2.96 1.38
N HIS A 80 17.32 -4.12 1.88
CA HIS A 80 17.32 -5.37 1.12
C HIS A 80 16.97 -6.55 2.02
N ILE A 81 16.33 -7.57 1.45
CA ILE A 81 16.13 -8.87 2.11
C ILE A 81 16.89 -9.91 1.29
N SER A 82 17.91 -10.53 1.87
CA SER A 82 18.73 -11.54 1.19
C SER A 82 17.94 -12.84 1.05
N PRO A 83 17.63 -13.32 -0.18
CA PRO A 83 16.94 -14.59 -0.34
C PRO A 83 17.79 -15.79 0.10
N SER A 84 19.11 -15.72 -0.13
CA SER A 84 20.05 -16.80 0.17
C SER A 84 20.24 -17.04 1.67
N THR A 85 20.24 -15.96 2.48
CA THR A 85 20.48 -16.04 3.92
C THR A 85 19.27 -15.73 4.79
N PHE A 86 18.17 -15.25 4.19
CA PHE A 86 16.96 -14.78 4.85
C PHE A 86 17.23 -13.75 5.96
N LYS A 87 18.09 -12.77 5.64
CA LYS A 87 18.46 -11.65 6.51
C LYS A 87 17.96 -10.33 5.94
N LEU A 88 17.55 -9.44 6.83
CA LEU A 88 17.24 -8.04 6.50
C LEU A 88 18.51 -7.21 6.61
N LEU A 89 18.82 -6.44 5.57
CA LEU A 89 19.93 -5.51 5.51
C LEU A 89 19.37 -4.09 5.42
N CYS A 90 19.81 -3.21 6.31
CA CYS A 90 19.51 -1.78 6.28
C CYS A 90 20.82 -1.01 6.27
N LEU A 91 21.01 -0.15 5.26
CA LEU A 91 22.02 0.89 5.31
C LEU A 91 21.32 2.20 5.72
N ASP A 92 21.79 2.85 6.77
CA ASP A 92 21.26 4.15 7.18
C ASP A 92 21.96 5.33 6.45
N ASP A 93 21.53 6.55 6.76
CA ASP A 93 22.10 7.79 6.21
C ASP A 93 23.46 8.18 6.81
N HIS A 94 24.00 7.38 7.74
CA HIS A 94 25.33 7.52 8.34
C HIS A 94 26.32 6.43 7.87
N ASP A 95 25.93 5.68 6.84
CA ASP A 95 26.67 4.57 6.23
C ASP A 95 26.92 3.40 7.19
N GLU A 96 25.99 3.16 8.13
CA GLU A 96 25.98 1.97 8.98
C GLU A 96 25.06 0.89 8.41
N LEU A 97 25.63 -0.30 8.18
CA LEU A 97 24.91 -1.49 7.75
C LEU A 97 24.46 -2.30 8.97
N HIS A 98 23.16 -2.33 9.19
CA HIS A 98 22.51 -3.16 10.20
C HIS A 98 21.95 -4.44 9.56
N ILE A 99 22.16 -5.58 10.22
CA ILE A 99 21.69 -6.88 9.72
C ILE A 99 20.86 -7.60 10.79
N TRP A 100 19.63 -7.99 10.44
CA TRP A 100 18.75 -8.78 11.31
C TRP A 100 18.50 -10.17 10.75
N ASP A 101 18.35 -11.12 11.67
CA ASP A 101 17.88 -12.47 11.38
C ASP A 101 16.35 -12.51 11.33
N LEU A 102 15.80 -12.85 10.16
CA LEU A 102 14.36 -13.03 9.97
C LEU A 102 13.90 -14.46 10.28
N SER A 103 14.81 -15.38 10.58
CA SER A 103 14.49 -16.77 10.95
C SER A 103 14.06 -16.93 12.41
N ALA A 104 14.24 -15.88 13.23
CA ALA A 104 13.85 -15.88 14.63
C ALA A 104 12.32 -15.84 14.77
N TYR A 105 11.78 -16.73 15.62
CA TYR A 105 10.36 -16.72 15.98
C TYR A 105 10.01 -15.49 16.84
N GLY A 106 8.85 -14.89 16.57
CA GLY A 106 8.33 -13.72 17.28
C GLY A 106 8.84 -12.41 16.68
N HIS A 107 10.11 -12.07 16.91
CA HIS A 107 10.71 -10.81 16.45
C HIS A 107 12.09 -11.03 15.82
N PRO A 108 12.44 -10.29 14.75
CA PRO A 108 13.78 -10.31 14.17
C PRO A 108 14.85 -9.90 15.17
N LYS A 109 16.00 -10.58 15.14
CA LYS A 109 17.12 -10.30 16.05
C LYS A 109 18.22 -9.56 15.32
N LEU A 110 18.65 -8.41 15.86
CA LEU A 110 19.83 -7.70 15.35
C LEU A 110 21.07 -8.58 15.54
N LEU A 111 21.77 -8.86 14.45
CA LEU A 111 22.98 -9.69 14.46
C LEU A 111 24.24 -8.83 14.55
N VAL A 112 24.32 -7.76 13.75
CA VAL A 112 25.51 -6.92 13.64
C VAL A 112 25.16 -5.53 13.09
N THR A 113 25.94 -4.53 13.52
CA THR A 113 26.05 -3.20 12.89
C THR A 113 27.49 -3.02 12.43
N THR A 114 27.69 -2.69 11.16
CA THR A 114 29.02 -2.44 10.58
C THR A 114 29.03 -1.16 9.78
N ARG A 115 29.98 -0.27 10.08
CA ARG A 115 30.15 0.98 9.35
C ARG A 115 30.95 0.83 8.07
N PHE A 116 30.54 1.51 7.02
CA PHE A 116 31.28 1.69 5.78
C PHE A 116 31.67 3.15 5.59
N ASP A 117 32.57 3.39 4.64
CA ASP A 117 32.75 4.72 4.09
C ASP A 117 31.59 5.01 3.14
N GLN A 118 31.36 6.28 2.81
CA GLN A 118 30.25 6.81 2.00
C GLN A 118 29.75 5.82 0.93
N SER A 119 28.65 5.12 1.22
CA SER A 119 28.18 3.96 0.44
C SER A 119 26.99 4.35 -0.43
N ASN A 120 27.09 4.15 -1.74
CA ASN A 120 26.08 4.56 -2.71
C ASN A 120 25.06 3.47 -3.01
N SER A 121 25.48 2.20 -3.11
CA SER A 121 24.58 1.08 -3.36
C SER A 121 25.00 -0.22 -2.67
N ILE A 122 24.04 -1.14 -2.52
CA ILE A 122 24.26 -2.50 -2.03
C ILE A 122 23.62 -3.47 -3.03
N THR A 123 24.40 -4.45 -3.47
CA THR A 123 23.93 -5.48 -4.41
C THR A 123 24.03 -6.85 -3.76
N ILE A 124 22.89 -7.54 -3.71
CA ILE A 124 22.76 -8.89 -3.14
C ILE A 124 22.40 -9.90 -4.22
N SER A 125 22.62 -11.19 -3.92
CA SER A 125 22.33 -12.30 -4.84
C SER A 125 21.42 -13.34 -4.20
N PRO A 126 20.47 -13.92 -4.95
CA PRO A 126 19.77 -15.12 -4.52
C PRO A 126 20.67 -16.37 -4.54
N SER A 127 21.80 -16.32 -5.25
CA SER A 127 22.63 -17.50 -5.55
C SER A 127 23.88 -17.62 -4.69
N HIS A 128 24.32 -16.54 -4.03
CA HIS A 128 25.48 -16.53 -3.12
C HIS A 128 25.21 -15.65 -1.90
N SER A 129 26.03 -15.74 -0.86
CA SER A 129 25.82 -15.06 0.43
C SER A 129 26.64 -13.78 0.63
N HIS A 130 27.41 -13.33 -0.36
CA HIS A 130 28.10 -12.04 -0.31
C HIS A 130 27.25 -10.89 -0.87
N ALA A 131 27.40 -9.70 -0.28
CA ALA A 131 26.92 -8.43 -0.79
C ALA A 131 28.09 -7.61 -1.37
N PHE A 132 27.85 -6.89 -2.45
CA PHE A 132 28.75 -5.87 -3.00
C PHE A 132 28.30 -4.49 -2.52
N ILE A 133 29.24 -3.64 -2.12
CA ILE A 133 28.98 -2.32 -1.56
C ILE A 133 29.78 -1.32 -2.37
N ALA A 134 29.08 -0.50 -3.16
CA ALA A 134 29.69 0.54 -4.00
C ALA A 134 29.96 1.78 -3.16
N LEU A 135 31.21 2.23 -3.12
CA LEU A 135 31.61 3.42 -2.36
C LEU A 135 31.70 4.65 -3.27
N GLN A 136 31.49 5.83 -2.68
CA GLN A 136 31.67 7.11 -3.39
C GLN A 136 33.10 7.31 -3.92
N THR A 137 34.10 6.62 -3.33
CA THR A 137 35.49 6.59 -3.81
C THR A 137 35.66 5.86 -5.16
N GLY A 138 34.65 5.13 -5.60
CA GLY A 138 34.67 4.26 -6.78
C GLY A 138 35.14 2.82 -6.50
N GLU A 139 35.52 2.52 -5.25
CA GLU A 139 35.87 1.19 -4.81
C GLU A 139 34.63 0.33 -4.51
N ILE A 140 34.73 -0.97 -4.77
CA ILE A 140 33.68 -1.93 -4.43
C ILE A 140 34.19 -2.83 -3.29
N GLN A 141 33.58 -2.71 -2.12
CA GLN A 141 33.84 -3.62 -0.99
C GLN A 141 32.87 -4.79 -1.03
N THR A 142 33.27 -5.92 -0.42
CA THR A 142 32.39 -7.09 -0.29
C THR A 142 32.16 -7.45 1.17
N TYR A 143 30.95 -7.92 1.47
CA TYR A 143 30.54 -8.29 2.82
C TYR A 143 29.92 -9.68 2.82
N ASP A 144 30.43 -10.58 3.66
CA ASP A 144 29.91 -11.92 3.83
C ASP A 144 28.72 -11.91 4.79
N LEU A 145 27.51 -12.11 4.26
CA LEU A 145 26.27 -12.11 5.05
C LEU A 145 26.11 -13.37 5.91
N GLU A 146 26.84 -14.43 5.60
CA GLU A 146 26.81 -15.67 6.35
C GLU A 146 27.79 -15.62 7.54
N CYS A 147 29.01 -15.14 7.29
CA CYS A 147 30.03 -14.94 8.33
C CYS A 147 29.93 -13.60 9.08
N LEU A 148 29.05 -12.70 8.63
CA LEU A 148 28.81 -11.37 9.21
C LEU A 148 30.09 -10.53 9.34
N ARG A 149 30.85 -10.42 8.25
CA ARG A 149 32.12 -9.66 8.23
C ARG A 149 32.41 -9.05 6.86
N LYS A 150 33.21 -7.97 6.85
CA LYS A 150 33.84 -7.48 5.62
C LYS A 150 34.80 -8.54 5.09
N SER A 151 34.70 -8.82 3.80
CA SER A 151 35.57 -9.76 3.10
C SER A 151 36.87 -9.08 2.66
N SER A 152 37.92 -9.87 2.45
CA SER A 152 39.22 -9.35 1.98
C SER A 152 39.23 -9.05 0.49
N TYR A 153 38.25 -9.57 -0.25
CA TYR A 153 38.03 -9.25 -1.65
C TYR A 153 37.46 -7.83 -1.79
N TYR A 154 38.15 -6.97 -2.52
CA TYR A 154 37.68 -5.65 -2.92
C TYR A 154 38.13 -5.34 -4.35
N MET A 155 37.44 -4.41 -4.99
CA MET A 155 37.77 -3.92 -6.33
C MET A 155 38.16 -2.45 -6.23
N PRO A 156 39.31 -2.04 -6.82
CA PRO A 156 39.71 -0.64 -6.84
C PRO A 156 38.79 0.19 -7.74
N ASN A 157 38.99 1.50 -7.79
CA ASN A 157 38.31 2.35 -8.76
C ASN A 157 38.75 2.01 -10.20
N MET A 158 37.97 1.17 -10.88
CA MET A 158 38.28 0.67 -12.21
C MET A 158 38.12 1.75 -13.29
N TRP A 159 37.29 2.77 -13.05
CA TRP A 159 37.13 3.89 -13.98
C TRP A 159 38.39 4.75 -14.01
N THR A 160 38.96 5.08 -12.85
CA THR A 160 40.23 5.81 -12.78
C THR A 160 41.36 5.02 -13.47
N LEU A 161 41.43 3.70 -13.28
CA LEU A 161 42.42 2.87 -13.98
C LEU A 161 42.24 2.88 -15.50
N TYR A 162 41.00 2.95 -15.97
CA TYR A 162 40.68 3.10 -17.38
C TYR A 162 41.12 4.47 -17.92
N GLU A 163 40.80 5.56 -17.21
CA GLU A 163 41.20 6.93 -17.59
C GLU A 163 42.73 7.06 -17.66
N GLU A 164 43.45 6.54 -16.67
CA GLU A 164 44.92 6.51 -16.66
C GLU A 164 45.49 5.74 -17.87
N LYS A 165 44.88 4.61 -18.23
CA LYS A 165 45.26 3.82 -19.42
C LYS A 165 44.98 4.60 -20.71
N MET A 166 43.86 5.31 -20.79
CA MET A 166 43.51 6.14 -21.95
C MET A 166 44.47 7.33 -22.09
N ALA A 167 44.75 8.03 -20.99
CA ALA A 167 45.74 9.11 -20.94
C ALA A 167 47.14 8.62 -21.37
N ALA A 168 47.57 7.45 -20.89
CA ALA A 168 48.83 6.83 -21.28
C ALA A 168 48.90 6.46 -22.77
N SER A 169 47.75 6.23 -23.42
CA SER A 169 47.66 5.96 -24.86
C SER A 169 47.61 7.21 -25.74
N GLY A 170 47.62 8.41 -25.13
CA GLY A 170 47.67 9.70 -25.84
C GLY A 170 46.29 10.28 -26.19
N MET A 171 45.21 9.72 -25.66
CA MET A 171 43.87 10.29 -25.79
C MET A 171 43.69 11.44 -24.78
N PRO A 172 43.12 12.60 -25.19
CA PRO A 172 42.97 13.74 -24.30
C PRO A 172 42.01 13.44 -23.14
N GLU A 173 42.51 13.66 -21.93
CA GLU A 173 41.80 13.47 -20.67
C GLU A 173 40.68 14.52 -20.52
N ILE A 174 39.43 14.07 -20.43
CA ILE A 174 38.28 14.91 -20.04
C ILE A 174 37.60 14.21 -18.87
N ALA A 175 38.36 13.97 -17.79
CA ALA A 175 37.83 13.44 -16.55
C ALA A 175 36.96 14.53 -15.89
N THR A 176 35.69 14.21 -15.60
CA THR A 176 34.86 15.06 -14.74
C THR A 176 35.08 14.67 -13.29
N THR A 177 34.85 15.60 -12.35
CA THR A 177 34.99 15.36 -10.90
C THR A 177 34.16 14.19 -10.36
N THR A 178 33.12 13.79 -11.09
CA THR A 178 32.14 12.76 -10.75
C THR A 178 32.36 11.46 -11.52
N SER A 179 33.22 11.44 -12.55
CA SER A 179 33.40 10.31 -13.46
C SER A 179 33.81 9.02 -12.74
N GLY A 180 34.66 9.13 -11.72
CA GLY A 180 35.14 8.00 -10.93
C GLY A 180 34.23 7.57 -9.76
N ILE A 181 33.09 8.21 -9.53
CA ILE A 181 32.19 7.83 -8.44
C ILE A 181 31.44 6.55 -8.84
N ALA A 182 31.52 5.49 -8.03
CA ALA A 182 30.72 4.28 -8.25
C ALA A 182 29.29 4.53 -7.76
N ILE A 183 28.33 4.37 -8.65
CA ILE A 183 26.91 4.66 -8.42
C ILE A 183 26.18 3.37 -8.08
N ASP A 184 26.39 2.30 -8.85
CA ASP A 184 25.73 1.02 -8.64
C ASP A 184 26.56 -0.19 -9.10
N THR A 185 26.19 -1.40 -8.66
CA THR A 185 26.73 -2.66 -9.18
C THR A 185 25.62 -3.64 -9.54
N LEU A 186 25.77 -4.36 -10.65
CA LEU A 186 24.78 -5.33 -11.10
C LEU A 186 25.45 -6.66 -11.44
N ILE A 187 24.96 -7.75 -10.84
CA ILE A 187 25.42 -9.10 -11.16
C ILE A 187 24.81 -9.52 -12.49
N HIS A 188 25.63 -10.06 -13.39
CA HIS A 188 25.13 -10.57 -14.66
C HIS A 188 24.08 -11.67 -14.44
N PRO A 189 22.88 -11.58 -15.05
CA PRO A 189 21.71 -12.39 -14.66
C PRO A 189 21.90 -13.90 -14.88
N ARG A 190 22.88 -14.28 -15.72
CA ARG A 190 23.15 -15.67 -16.10
C ARG A 190 24.58 -16.13 -15.87
N ASN A 191 25.47 -15.27 -15.37
CA ASN A 191 26.89 -15.60 -15.19
C ASN A 191 27.39 -14.92 -13.92
N LEU A 192 27.42 -15.68 -12.82
CA LEU A 192 27.77 -15.13 -11.51
C LEU A 192 29.21 -14.64 -11.40
N ASN A 193 30.09 -14.98 -12.36
CA ASN A 193 31.47 -14.50 -12.38
C ASN A 193 31.61 -13.07 -12.94
N LEU A 194 30.55 -12.53 -13.53
CA LEU A 194 30.57 -11.22 -14.17
C LEU A 194 29.79 -10.20 -13.35
N LEU A 195 30.45 -9.06 -13.07
CA LEU A 195 29.86 -7.93 -12.36
C LEU A 195 29.98 -6.66 -13.20
N PHE A 196 28.86 -5.98 -13.39
CA PHE A 196 28.85 -4.61 -13.91
C PHE A 196 29.01 -3.62 -12.76
N VAL A 197 29.83 -2.60 -12.97
CA VAL A 197 29.98 -1.45 -12.08
C VAL A 197 29.65 -0.20 -12.86
N VAL A 198 28.64 0.53 -12.40
CA VAL A 198 28.19 1.80 -12.98
C VAL A 198 28.94 2.91 -12.28
N TYR A 199 29.73 3.65 -13.04
CA TYR A 199 30.43 4.86 -12.61
C TYR A 199 29.77 6.09 -13.23
N GLY A 200 30.00 7.28 -12.68
CA GLY A 200 29.51 8.53 -13.29
C GLY A 200 29.98 8.69 -14.74
N GLY A 201 31.17 8.22 -15.10
CA GLY A 201 31.69 8.32 -16.46
C GLY A 201 31.14 7.27 -17.45
N GLY A 202 30.61 6.14 -16.96
CA GLY A 202 30.18 5.03 -17.80
C GLY A 202 30.10 3.70 -17.05
N VAL A 203 30.14 2.59 -17.78
CA VAL A 203 29.97 1.24 -17.19
C VAL A 203 31.22 0.40 -17.41
N VAL A 204 31.64 -0.34 -16.39
CA VAL A 204 32.73 -1.33 -16.47
C VAL A 204 32.17 -2.73 -16.25
N LEU A 205 32.51 -3.67 -17.12
CA LEU A 205 32.27 -5.10 -16.93
C LEU A 205 33.55 -5.77 -16.40
N SER A 206 33.46 -6.41 -15.24
CA SER A 206 34.60 -7.07 -14.57
C SER A 206 34.42 -8.58 -14.45
N ASP A 207 35.53 -9.31 -14.57
CA ASP A 207 35.63 -10.72 -14.18
C ASP A 207 36.04 -10.83 -12.71
N LEU A 208 35.23 -11.49 -11.89
CA LEU A 208 35.49 -11.62 -10.46
C LEU A 208 36.67 -12.55 -10.18
N SER A 209 36.79 -13.64 -10.92
CA SER A 209 37.83 -14.65 -10.70
C SER A 209 39.22 -14.14 -11.08
N GLU A 210 39.31 -13.43 -12.21
CA GLU A 210 40.56 -12.88 -12.73
C GLU A 210 40.90 -11.52 -12.11
N ARG A 211 39.90 -10.83 -11.54
CA ARG A 211 40.00 -9.45 -11.02
C ARG A 211 40.45 -8.46 -12.10
N THR A 212 39.91 -8.62 -13.30
CA THR A 212 40.27 -7.84 -14.48
C THR A 212 39.06 -7.10 -15.05
N THR A 213 39.32 -5.92 -15.61
CA THR A 213 38.37 -5.19 -16.47
C THR A 213 38.29 -5.90 -17.82
N LEU A 214 37.11 -6.42 -18.15
CA LEU A 214 36.86 -7.06 -19.45
C LEU A 214 36.53 -6.01 -20.51
N ARG A 215 35.61 -5.09 -20.19
CA ARG A 215 35.10 -4.07 -21.12
C ARG A 215 34.73 -2.78 -20.40
N THR A 216 34.80 -1.66 -21.12
CA THR A 216 34.40 -0.33 -20.63
C THR A 216 33.50 0.35 -21.65
N TYR A 217 32.29 0.74 -21.24
CA TYR A 217 31.29 1.37 -22.08
C TYR A 217 31.17 2.85 -21.72
N GLU A 218 31.59 3.73 -22.63
CA GLU A 218 31.53 5.18 -22.48
C GLU A 218 30.64 5.78 -23.58
N LEU A 219 29.61 6.55 -23.20
CA LEU A 219 28.77 7.24 -24.17
C LEU A 219 29.39 8.58 -24.56
N VAL A 220 29.76 8.72 -25.83
CA VAL A 220 30.32 9.96 -26.37
C VAL A 220 29.45 10.46 -27.53
N TYR A 221 28.87 11.64 -27.37
CA TYR A 221 28.21 12.34 -28.48
C TYR A 221 29.26 13.08 -29.33
N PRO A 222 29.30 12.85 -30.66
CA PRO A 222 30.11 13.66 -31.55
C PRO A 222 29.54 15.08 -31.70
N PRO A 223 30.37 16.07 -32.09
CA PRO A 223 29.89 17.41 -32.46
C PRO A 223 28.74 17.36 -33.47
N GLY A 224 27.64 18.03 -33.16
CA GLY A 224 26.45 18.11 -33.99
C GLY A 224 25.36 17.08 -33.65
N ALA A 225 25.66 16.03 -32.88
CA ALA A 225 24.65 15.09 -32.41
C ALA A 225 23.77 15.78 -31.37
N PRO A 226 22.45 15.56 -31.34
CA PRO A 226 21.54 16.24 -30.42
C PRO A 226 21.70 15.79 -28.96
N GLY A 227 21.92 14.49 -28.70
CA GLY A 227 21.92 13.93 -27.34
C GLY A 227 20.58 14.12 -26.61
N GLY A 228 20.56 13.92 -25.30
CA GLY A 228 19.33 14.05 -24.50
C GLY A 228 18.76 15.47 -24.47
N THR A 229 19.64 16.47 -24.50
CA THR A 229 19.34 17.92 -24.48
C THR A 229 18.85 18.47 -25.84
N GLY A 230 18.92 17.66 -26.90
CA GLY A 230 18.44 18.03 -28.23
C GLY A 230 19.31 19.06 -28.95
N TYR A 231 18.84 19.51 -30.13
CA TYR A 231 19.60 20.41 -31.00
C TYR A 231 19.87 21.81 -30.41
N ARG A 232 19.21 22.18 -29.30
CA ARG A 232 19.31 23.51 -28.67
C ARG A 232 20.42 23.63 -27.64
N ALA A 233 21.21 22.58 -27.44
CA ALA A 233 22.30 22.57 -26.49
C ALA A 233 23.37 23.61 -26.87
N SER A 234 23.80 24.44 -25.92
CA SER A 234 24.80 25.49 -26.17
C SER A 234 26.18 24.94 -26.56
N ASP A 235 26.44 23.69 -26.19
CA ASP A 235 27.68 22.94 -26.41
C ASP A 235 27.55 21.91 -27.54
N ILE A 236 26.53 22.00 -28.39
CA ILE A 236 26.26 21.02 -29.45
C ILE A 236 27.44 20.81 -30.42
N LEU A 237 28.32 21.80 -30.59
CA LEU A 237 29.48 21.73 -31.50
C LEU A 237 30.75 21.14 -30.87
N VAL A 238 30.67 20.58 -29.66
CA VAL A 238 31.77 19.86 -29.01
C VAL A 238 31.41 18.42 -28.70
N HIS A 239 32.43 17.60 -28.39
CA HIS A 239 32.20 16.25 -27.87
C HIS A 239 31.59 16.34 -26.46
N ARG A 240 30.55 15.54 -26.20
CA ARG A 240 29.83 15.54 -24.91
C ARG A 240 29.75 14.13 -24.35
N ARG A 241 29.90 14.03 -23.03
CA ARG A 241 29.88 12.78 -22.25
C ARG A 241 28.86 12.95 -21.12
N PRO A 242 27.62 12.52 -21.32
CA PRO A 242 26.63 12.61 -20.25
C PRO A 242 26.99 11.63 -19.13
N GLU A 243 26.72 12.01 -17.88
CA GLU A 243 27.00 11.15 -16.74
C GLU A 243 26.01 9.98 -16.69
N ALA A 244 26.52 8.76 -16.50
CA ALA A 244 25.66 7.59 -16.28
C ALA A 244 25.06 7.64 -14.87
N THR A 245 23.79 7.25 -14.73
CA THR A 245 23.04 7.39 -13.47
C THR A 245 22.45 6.08 -12.97
N CYS A 246 22.10 5.16 -13.87
CA CYS A 246 21.55 3.84 -13.53
C CYS A 246 21.69 2.87 -14.71
N MET A 247 21.45 1.58 -14.46
CA MET A 247 21.56 0.54 -15.47
C MET A 247 20.53 -0.58 -15.23
N ALA A 248 20.09 -1.24 -16.30
CA ALA A 248 19.31 -2.47 -16.23
C ALA A 248 19.78 -3.47 -17.30
N ILE A 249 19.80 -4.76 -16.96
CA ILE A 249 20.30 -5.82 -17.85
C ILE A 249 19.12 -6.61 -18.42
N HIS A 250 19.11 -6.83 -19.73
CA HIS A 250 18.11 -7.68 -20.36
C HIS A 250 18.21 -9.13 -19.84
N PRO A 251 17.09 -9.85 -19.66
CA PRO A 251 17.07 -11.21 -19.09
C PRO A 251 17.91 -12.24 -19.87
N SER A 252 18.19 -12.03 -21.15
CA SER A 252 19.10 -12.89 -21.93
C SER A 252 20.56 -12.77 -21.48
N GLY A 253 20.95 -11.66 -20.84
CA GLY A 253 22.32 -11.36 -20.48
C GLY A 253 23.22 -11.05 -21.67
N HIS A 254 22.70 -10.56 -22.80
CA HIS A 254 23.52 -10.16 -23.97
C HIS A 254 23.47 -8.67 -24.28
N LEU A 255 22.48 -7.97 -23.72
CA LEU A 255 22.26 -6.55 -23.91
C LEU A 255 21.81 -5.90 -22.59
N PHE A 256 22.03 -4.60 -22.47
CA PHE A 256 21.67 -3.80 -21.31
C PHE A 256 21.37 -2.35 -21.69
N ALA A 257 20.70 -1.63 -20.78
CA ALA A 257 20.35 -0.23 -20.93
C ALA A 257 21.01 0.58 -19.82
N VAL A 258 21.54 1.75 -20.17
CA VAL A 258 22.16 2.71 -19.25
C VAL A 258 21.37 4.01 -19.34
N GLY A 259 20.94 4.54 -18.20
CA GLY A 259 20.33 5.85 -18.07
C GLY A 259 21.37 6.93 -17.80
N TYR A 260 21.12 8.15 -18.27
CA TYR A 260 22.06 9.25 -18.15
C TYR A 260 21.42 10.54 -17.60
N ALA A 261 22.28 11.45 -17.12
CA ALA A 261 21.90 12.72 -16.51
C ALA A 261 21.21 13.71 -17.47
N ASP A 262 21.40 13.54 -18.79
CA ASP A 262 20.75 14.36 -19.82
C ASP A 262 19.35 13.84 -20.23
N GLY A 263 18.83 12.82 -19.54
CA GLY A 263 17.54 12.19 -19.83
C GLY A 263 17.58 11.21 -21.01
N SER A 264 18.77 10.81 -21.46
CA SER A 264 18.94 9.78 -22.49
C SER A 264 19.11 8.37 -21.91
N ILE A 265 18.77 7.36 -22.71
CA ILE A 265 18.94 5.94 -22.44
C ILE A 265 19.73 5.33 -23.61
N ALA A 266 20.88 4.74 -23.32
CA ALA A 266 21.67 4.01 -24.31
C ALA A 266 21.56 2.50 -24.10
N PHE A 267 21.27 1.78 -25.18
CA PHE A 267 21.24 0.32 -25.24
C PHE A 267 22.54 -0.20 -25.81
N TRP A 268 23.17 -1.15 -25.12
CA TRP A 268 24.48 -1.68 -25.46
C TRP A 268 24.40 -3.20 -25.63
N ALA A 269 25.22 -3.73 -26.54
CA ALA A 269 25.52 -5.15 -26.59
C ALA A 269 26.77 -5.41 -25.74
N ILE A 270 26.78 -6.49 -24.96
CA ILE A 270 27.92 -6.83 -24.10
C ILE A 270 29.20 -7.10 -24.92
N GLU A 271 29.07 -7.55 -26.16
CA GLU A 271 30.21 -7.85 -27.02
C GLU A 271 30.73 -6.64 -27.82
N ASP A 272 30.08 -5.47 -27.70
CA ASP A 272 30.39 -4.27 -28.49
C ASP A 272 30.47 -3.03 -27.59
N GLU A 273 31.70 -2.73 -27.13
CA GLU A 273 31.98 -1.59 -26.24
C GLU A 273 32.19 -0.26 -26.99
N ASP A 274 32.41 -0.32 -28.30
CA ASP A 274 32.75 0.85 -29.10
C ASP A 274 31.52 1.72 -29.40
N GLN A 275 30.36 1.11 -29.64
CA GLN A 275 29.14 1.84 -30.02
C GLN A 275 27.84 1.24 -29.49
N PRO A 276 26.94 2.08 -28.92
CA PRO A 276 25.62 1.64 -28.50
C PRO A 276 24.81 1.16 -29.70
N LEU A 277 23.90 0.23 -29.45
CA LEU A 277 22.89 -0.23 -30.41
C LEU A 277 21.93 0.92 -30.75
N LEU A 278 21.44 1.61 -29.73
CA LEU A 278 20.46 2.70 -29.80
C LEU A 278 20.74 3.69 -28.66
N VAL A 279 20.65 4.99 -28.93
CA VAL A 279 20.50 6.00 -27.87
C VAL A 279 19.20 6.76 -28.11
N ARG A 280 18.33 6.82 -27.10
CA ARG A 280 17.02 7.47 -27.19
C ARG A 280 16.74 8.34 -25.98
N THR A 281 15.78 9.24 -26.12
CA THR A 281 15.04 9.79 -24.98
C THR A 281 13.65 9.13 -24.94
N LEU A 282 12.76 9.61 -24.07
CA LEU A 282 11.37 9.15 -24.10
C LEU A 282 10.67 9.46 -25.43
N TYR A 283 11.07 10.56 -26.09
CA TYR A 283 10.39 11.11 -27.28
C TYR A 283 11.15 10.87 -28.59
N ASP A 284 12.48 10.92 -28.55
CA ASP A 284 13.33 10.90 -29.74
C ASP A 284 14.22 9.66 -29.77
N LEU A 285 14.37 9.05 -30.95
CA LEU A 285 15.29 7.94 -31.21
C LEU A 285 16.57 8.43 -31.88
N ASP A 286 17.62 7.62 -31.79
CA ASP A 286 18.90 7.80 -32.47
C ASP A 286 19.57 9.16 -32.21
N VAL A 287 19.47 9.65 -30.97
CA VAL A 287 19.98 10.98 -30.56
C VAL A 287 21.51 11.09 -30.55
N GLN A 288 22.21 9.98 -30.73
CA GLN A 288 23.65 9.92 -30.94
C GLN A 288 24.08 10.27 -32.38
N ASN A 289 23.14 10.23 -33.33
CA ASN A 289 23.42 10.47 -34.75
C ASN A 289 23.21 11.94 -35.12
N ILE A 290 24.02 12.44 -36.06
CA ILE A 290 23.95 13.82 -36.56
C ILE A 290 22.93 13.89 -37.70
N ASP A 291 21.87 14.69 -37.52
CA ASP A 291 20.98 15.11 -38.60
C ASP A 291 21.42 16.49 -39.09
N ALA A 292 22.09 16.51 -40.24
CA ALA A 292 22.66 17.73 -40.80
C ALA A 292 21.59 18.80 -41.09
N GLU A 293 20.40 18.39 -41.54
CA GLU A 293 19.32 19.34 -41.87
C GLU A 293 18.76 20.01 -40.61
N LYS A 294 18.50 19.22 -39.56
CA LYS A 294 18.03 19.76 -38.27
C LYS A 294 19.09 20.62 -37.59
N LEU A 295 20.36 20.23 -37.68
CA LEU A 295 21.48 20.99 -37.13
C LEU A 295 21.65 22.33 -37.84
N GLU A 296 21.67 22.35 -39.17
CA GLU A 296 21.77 23.59 -39.97
C GLU A 296 20.59 24.53 -39.71
N ALA A 297 19.36 23.99 -39.68
CA ALA A 297 18.16 24.76 -39.36
C ALA A 297 18.24 25.41 -37.98
N HIS A 298 18.83 24.72 -36.99
CA HIS A 298 19.04 25.29 -35.66
C HIS A 298 20.11 26.39 -35.66
N LEU A 299 21.28 26.14 -36.27
CA LEU A 299 22.38 27.10 -36.33
C LEU A 299 22.03 28.38 -37.10
N ALA A 300 21.08 28.32 -38.03
CA ALA A 300 20.56 29.47 -38.77
C ALA A 300 19.70 30.42 -37.91
N HIS A 301 19.06 29.93 -36.85
CA HIS A 301 18.21 30.71 -35.95
C HIS A 301 18.97 31.18 -34.69
N LYS A 302 19.95 32.08 -34.87
CA LYS A 302 20.78 32.65 -33.78
C LYS A 302 20.06 33.57 -32.79
N ASP A 303 18.81 33.97 -33.04
CA ASP A 303 18.13 35.05 -32.31
C ASP A 303 17.19 34.59 -31.18
N LYS A 304 17.09 33.28 -30.90
CA LYS A 304 16.34 32.79 -29.73
C LYS A 304 17.31 32.51 -28.58
N PRO A 305 17.04 33.01 -27.36
CA PRO A 305 17.89 32.70 -26.20
C PRO A 305 17.98 31.18 -26.03
N PRO A 306 19.14 30.65 -25.60
CA PRO A 306 19.25 29.24 -25.26
C PRO A 306 18.21 28.93 -24.19
N ILE A 307 17.26 28.06 -24.51
CA ILE A 307 16.31 27.57 -23.51
C ILE A 307 16.98 26.38 -22.87
N SER A 308 17.25 26.45 -21.57
CA SER A 308 17.65 25.31 -20.75
C SER A 308 16.47 24.34 -20.64
N PHE A 309 16.21 23.57 -21.69
CA PHE A 309 15.33 22.40 -21.63
C PHE A 309 16.14 21.28 -20.97
N GLU A 310 16.27 21.34 -19.66
CA GLU A 310 16.84 20.25 -18.89
C GLU A 310 15.69 19.26 -18.63
N LYS A 311 15.70 18.16 -19.39
CA LYS A 311 14.91 16.98 -19.05
C LYS A 311 15.40 16.44 -17.71
N GLU A 312 14.54 15.74 -17.01
CA GLU A 312 14.96 15.00 -15.82
C GLU A 312 16.04 13.96 -16.19
N PRO A 313 17.06 13.76 -15.35
CA PRO A 313 17.91 12.58 -15.42
C PRO A 313 17.08 11.29 -15.47
N ILE A 314 17.61 10.23 -16.07
CA ILE A 314 17.04 8.90 -15.85
C ILE A 314 17.45 8.44 -14.45
N PHE A 315 16.52 8.43 -13.51
CA PHE A 315 16.82 8.13 -12.10
C PHE A 315 16.92 6.63 -11.82
N LYS A 316 16.10 5.81 -12.49
CA LYS A 316 16.04 4.36 -12.27
C LYS A 316 15.54 3.62 -13.51
N LEU A 317 16.11 2.43 -13.74
CA LEU A 317 15.70 1.49 -14.78
C LEU A 317 15.47 0.10 -14.18
N SER A 318 14.48 -0.63 -14.70
CA SER A 318 14.29 -2.06 -14.41
C SER A 318 13.84 -2.79 -15.67
N TRP A 319 14.51 -3.89 -16.00
CA TRP A 319 14.17 -4.69 -17.18
C TRP A 319 13.39 -5.93 -16.76
N CYS A 320 12.08 -5.87 -16.95
CA CYS A 320 11.15 -6.93 -16.60
C CYS A 320 11.00 -7.95 -17.72
N SER A 321 10.88 -9.23 -17.34
CA SER A 321 10.69 -10.35 -18.25
C SER A 321 9.55 -11.25 -17.77
N PHE A 322 8.89 -11.95 -18.68
CA PHE A 322 7.67 -12.69 -18.37
C PHE A 322 7.81 -14.19 -18.57
N SER A 323 6.92 -14.95 -17.95
CA SER A 323 6.84 -16.42 -18.07
C SER A 323 6.14 -16.90 -19.37
N ASN A 324 6.03 -16.02 -20.38
CA ASN A 324 5.26 -16.23 -21.61
C ASN A 324 6.02 -16.92 -22.75
N SER A 325 7.27 -17.35 -22.54
CA SER A 325 8.10 -17.98 -23.57
C SER A 325 8.83 -19.20 -23.04
N SER A 326 8.96 -20.22 -23.91
CA SER A 326 9.79 -21.40 -23.68
C SER A 326 11.24 -21.20 -24.08
N ASP A 327 11.58 -20.14 -24.84
CA ASP A 327 12.96 -19.84 -25.19
C ASP A 327 13.72 -19.39 -23.93
N PRO A 328 14.89 -19.98 -23.62
CA PRO A 328 15.63 -19.62 -22.42
C PRO A 328 16.12 -18.17 -22.42
N ARG A 329 16.16 -17.47 -23.56
CA ARG A 329 16.44 -16.02 -23.65
C ARG A 329 15.28 -15.14 -23.20
N GLY A 330 14.07 -15.69 -23.16
CA GLY A 330 12.83 -15.00 -22.78
C GLY A 330 11.89 -14.74 -23.96
N GLY A 331 10.73 -14.17 -23.63
CA GLY A 331 9.76 -13.66 -24.60
C GLY A 331 9.90 -12.16 -24.77
N GLU A 332 8.78 -11.49 -25.00
CA GLU A 332 8.69 -10.04 -24.88
C GLU A 332 9.13 -9.58 -23.49
N THR A 333 9.61 -8.35 -23.41
CA THR A 333 10.12 -7.76 -22.16
C THR A 333 9.59 -6.34 -21.98
N ALA A 334 9.73 -5.79 -20.79
CA ALA A 334 9.35 -4.42 -20.51
C ALA A 334 10.50 -3.68 -19.83
N LEU A 335 10.78 -2.45 -20.25
CA LEU A 335 11.70 -1.55 -19.56
C LEU A 335 10.89 -0.47 -18.82
N ILE A 336 11.02 -0.46 -17.50
CA ILE A 336 10.40 0.51 -16.61
C ILE A 336 11.39 1.64 -16.38
N ILE A 337 10.92 2.89 -16.51
CA ILE A 337 11.75 4.09 -16.54
C ILE A 337 11.16 5.13 -15.57
N LEU A 338 11.99 5.58 -14.63
CA LEU A 338 11.74 6.76 -13.80
C LEU A 338 12.68 7.90 -14.23
N GLY A 339 12.11 9.07 -14.51
CA GLY A 339 12.84 10.23 -15.03
C GLY A 339 12.80 10.35 -16.57
N GLY A 340 13.57 11.27 -17.14
CA GLY A 340 13.58 11.56 -18.58
C GLY A 340 12.43 12.46 -19.07
N LEU A 341 11.53 12.86 -18.16
CA LEU A 341 10.39 13.73 -18.46
C LEU A 341 10.83 15.17 -18.71
N SER A 342 10.03 15.90 -19.49
CA SER A 342 10.20 17.34 -19.67
C SER A 342 9.49 18.09 -18.54
N PRO A 343 9.88 19.34 -18.23
CA PRO A 343 9.23 20.13 -17.18
C PRO A 343 7.72 20.39 -17.37
N GLU A 344 7.20 20.19 -18.59
CA GLU A 344 5.78 20.36 -18.92
C GLU A 344 4.97 19.06 -18.73
N ASP A 345 5.64 17.91 -18.57
CA ASP A 345 4.98 16.62 -18.42
C ASP A 345 4.44 16.41 -17.01
N SER A 346 3.39 15.61 -16.90
CA SER A 346 2.88 15.18 -15.59
C SER A 346 3.86 14.20 -14.95
N PRO A 347 4.07 14.21 -13.63
CA PRO A 347 4.90 13.22 -12.94
C PRO A 347 4.37 11.80 -13.15
N GLY A 348 5.26 10.82 -13.27
CA GLY A 348 4.86 9.45 -13.48
C GLY A 348 5.99 8.49 -13.80
N ILE A 349 5.61 7.30 -14.26
CA ILE A 349 6.54 6.22 -14.64
C ILE A 349 6.21 5.74 -16.04
N THR A 350 7.23 5.64 -16.90
CA THR A 350 7.09 5.14 -18.27
C THR A 350 7.43 3.67 -18.34
N VAL A 351 6.64 2.89 -19.09
CA VAL A 351 6.90 1.48 -19.38
C VAL A 351 6.95 1.30 -20.90
N HIS A 352 8.12 0.92 -21.43
CA HIS A 352 8.26 0.52 -22.83
C HIS A 352 8.17 -1.00 -22.95
N TRP A 353 7.29 -1.48 -23.82
CA TRP A 353 7.17 -2.89 -24.17
C TRP A 353 8.07 -3.23 -25.37
N PHE A 354 8.84 -4.31 -25.28
CA PHE A 354 9.84 -4.68 -26.28
C PHE A 354 9.61 -6.09 -26.84
N PRO A 355 9.93 -6.32 -28.13
CA PRO A 355 9.82 -7.64 -28.73
C PRO A 355 10.88 -8.60 -28.18
N ALA A 356 10.64 -9.90 -28.35
CA ALA A 356 11.56 -10.94 -27.89
C ALA A 356 12.89 -10.91 -28.67
N PHE A 357 14.02 -11.01 -27.95
CA PHE A 357 15.34 -11.17 -28.56
C PHE A 357 15.62 -12.65 -28.91
N ASN A 358 15.11 -13.11 -30.05
CA ASN A 358 15.29 -14.48 -30.54
C ASN A 358 15.80 -14.50 -32.00
N PRO A 359 17.05 -14.06 -32.27
CA PRO A 359 17.59 -14.07 -33.62
C PRO A 359 17.70 -15.48 -34.20
N THR A 360 17.56 -15.62 -35.51
CA THR A 360 17.87 -16.85 -36.25
C THR A 360 19.37 -16.98 -36.50
N ASP A 361 19.81 -18.08 -37.12
CA ASP A 361 21.21 -18.27 -37.47
C ASP A 361 21.71 -17.17 -38.42
N PRO A 362 22.89 -16.58 -38.16
CA PRO A 362 23.46 -15.58 -39.05
C PRO A 362 23.82 -16.22 -40.41
N PRO A 363 23.77 -15.44 -41.51
CA PRO A 363 24.27 -15.90 -42.81
C PRO A 363 25.75 -16.33 -42.70
N ALA A 364 26.18 -17.31 -43.51
CA ALA A 364 27.55 -17.87 -43.50
C ALA A 364 28.64 -16.92 -44.06
N THR A 365 28.51 -15.61 -43.81
CA THR A 365 29.48 -14.58 -44.19
C THR A 365 30.55 -14.42 -43.10
N PRO A 366 31.85 -14.45 -43.44
CA PRO A 366 32.90 -14.16 -42.47
C PRO A 366 32.82 -12.68 -42.04
N SER A 367 32.76 -12.45 -40.73
CA SER A 367 32.80 -11.11 -40.12
C SER A 367 34.08 -10.95 -39.30
N THR A 368 34.75 -9.81 -39.43
CA THR A 368 35.89 -9.41 -38.59
C THR A 368 35.46 -8.54 -37.40
N ALA A 369 34.19 -8.14 -37.34
CA ALA A 369 33.65 -7.34 -36.24
C ALA A 369 33.46 -8.21 -34.98
N PRO A 370 33.64 -7.64 -33.77
CA PRO A 370 33.43 -8.34 -32.51
C PRO A 370 32.02 -8.96 -32.40
N LEU A 371 31.01 -8.23 -32.89
CA LEU A 371 29.63 -8.69 -32.98
C LEU A 371 29.21 -8.82 -34.45
N HIS A 372 28.62 -9.97 -34.81
CA HIS A 372 28.17 -10.21 -36.18
C HIS A 372 27.06 -9.20 -36.58
N PRO A 373 27.13 -8.52 -37.73
CA PRO A 373 26.17 -7.47 -38.12
C PRO A 373 24.71 -7.90 -38.10
N TYR A 374 24.41 -9.13 -38.52
CA TYR A 374 23.05 -9.70 -38.44
C TYR A 374 22.54 -9.76 -37.00
N ILE A 375 23.37 -10.23 -36.06
CA ILE A 375 22.99 -10.32 -34.64
C ILE A 375 22.85 -8.93 -34.03
N ARG A 376 23.76 -8.00 -34.36
CA ARG A 376 23.66 -6.59 -33.95
C ARG A 376 22.35 -5.94 -34.42
N SER A 377 21.94 -6.20 -35.67
CA SER A 377 20.66 -5.73 -36.20
C SER A 377 19.47 -6.32 -35.44
N SER A 378 19.49 -7.62 -35.14
CA SER A 378 18.42 -8.25 -34.36
C SER A 378 18.34 -7.71 -32.92
N MET A 379 19.50 -7.43 -32.29
CA MET A 379 19.54 -6.76 -30.98
C MET A 379 18.99 -5.33 -31.05
N ARG A 380 19.27 -4.59 -32.13
CA ARG A 380 18.71 -3.24 -32.34
C ARG A 380 17.20 -3.26 -32.45
N SER A 381 16.65 -4.21 -33.21
CA SER A 381 15.20 -4.38 -33.34
C SER A 381 14.54 -4.83 -32.04
N SER A 382 15.23 -5.60 -31.18
CA SER A 382 14.67 -6.02 -29.88
C SER A 382 14.56 -4.91 -28.83
N VAL A 383 15.09 -3.71 -29.10
CA VAL A 383 15.00 -2.54 -28.19
C VAL A 383 14.19 -1.39 -28.79
N GLU A 384 13.46 -1.66 -29.88
CA GLU A 384 12.45 -0.74 -30.43
C GLU A 384 11.12 -1.03 -29.75
N ALA A 385 10.53 -0.01 -29.11
CA ALA A 385 9.32 -0.20 -28.32
C ALA A 385 8.14 -0.53 -29.24
N LEU A 386 7.46 -1.63 -28.95
CA LEU A 386 6.20 -2.01 -29.60
C LEU A 386 5.07 -1.10 -29.15
N ASP A 387 5.02 -0.82 -27.85
CA ASP A 387 4.01 0.01 -27.21
C ASP A 387 4.58 0.66 -25.94
N THR A 388 3.90 1.68 -25.44
CA THR A 388 4.29 2.43 -24.25
C THR A 388 3.09 2.75 -23.38
N TYR A 389 3.21 2.48 -22.08
CA TYR A 389 2.24 2.90 -21.10
C TYR A 389 2.87 3.91 -20.12
N PHE A 390 2.08 4.89 -19.68
CA PHE A 390 2.50 5.91 -18.73
C PHE A 390 1.61 5.89 -17.49
N TYR A 391 2.18 5.48 -16.35
CA TYR A 391 1.51 5.61 -15.06
C TYR A 391 1.54 7.08 -14.64
N ASN A 392 0.43 7.79 -14.82
CA ASN A 392 0.29 9.16 -14.35
C ASN A 392 0.07 9.18 -12.83
N ILE A 393 0.96 9.85 -12.10
CA ILE A 393 0.99 9.86 -10.64
C ILE A 393 0.91 11.29 -10.14
N HIS A 394 0.00 11.54 -9.19
CA HIS A 394 -0.14 12.87 -8.62
C HIS A 394 0.97 13.17 -7.61
N GLY A 395 1.83 14.13 -7.92
CA GLY A 395 2.95 14.55 -7.09
C GLY A 395 4.27 13.88 -7.49
N THR A 396 5.38 14.39 -6.95
CA THR A 396 6.73 13.93 -7.29
C THR A 396 6.91 12.45 -6.99
N VAL A 397 7.33 11.66 -7.98
CA VAL A 397 7.68 10.24 -7.79
C VAL A 397 9.13 10.15 -7.32
N HIS A 398 9.36 9.47 -6.20
CA HIS A 398 10.69 9.31 -5.62
C HIS A 398 11.33 7.96 -5.95
N ASP A 399 10.54 6.88 -5.97
CA ASP A 399 11.04 5.54 -6.28
C ASP A 399 9.89 4.61 -6.69
N TYR A 400 10.22 3.46 -7.26
CA TYR A 400 9.28 2.35 -7.47
C TYR A 400 9.91 1.00 -7.14
N LEU A 401 9.07 0.01 -6.81
CA LEU A 401 9.48 -1.37 -6.57
C LEU A 401 8.54 -2.33 -7.30
N LEU A 402 9.09 -3.21 -8.13
CA LEU A 402 8.34 -4.31 -8.74
C LEU A 402 8.11 -5.43 -7.73
N ILE A 403 6.96 -6.09 -7.83
CA ILE A 403 6.57 -7.21 -6.98
C ILE A 403 6.49 -8.49 -7.84
N PRO A 404 7.57 -9.29 -7.92
CA PRO A 404 7.58 -10.57 -8.61
C PRO A 404 6.60 -11.58 -8.02
N ARG A 405 6.09 -12.46 -8.88
CA ARG A 405 5.21 -13.57 -8.46
C ARG A 405 5.90 -14.56 -7.52
N GLY A 406 7.20 -14.82 -7.72
CA GLY A 406 7.91 -15.83 -6.93
C GLY A 406 9.40 -16.08 -7.24
N SER A 407 10.02 -15.35 -8.19
CA SER A 407 11.44 -15.52 -8.52
C SER A 407 12.25 -14.31 -8.05
N PRO A 408 13.38 -14.50 -7.35
CA PRO A 408 14.28 -13.42 -6.95
C PRO A 408 15.33 -13.08 -8.02
N HIS A 409 15.41 -13.86 -9.10
CA HIS A 409 16.39 -13.68 -10.18
C HIS A 409 16.09 -12.43 -11.00
N PHE A 410 17.02 -12.05 -11.88
CA PHE A 410 16.90 -10.90 -12.77
C PHE A 410 16.62 -9.59 -12.00
N ALA A 411 17.39 -9.37 -10.93
CA ALA A 411 17.24 -8.23 -10.02
C ALA A 411 15.80 -8.05 -9.49
N GLY A 412 15.11 -9.16 -9.19
CA GLY A 412 13.72 -9.12 -8.71
C GLY A 412 12.75 -8.52 -9.73
N SER A 413 13.00 -8.70 -11.03
CA SER A 413 12.16 -8.16 -12.11
C SER A 413 11.57 -9.27 -13.01
N PHE A 414 11.53 -10.52 -12.55
CA PHE A 414 10.93 -11.62 -13.30
C PHE A 414 9.46 -11.84 -12.93
N ASP A 415 8.57 -11.78 -13.92
CA ASP A 415 7.14 -12.05 -13.78
C ASP A 415 6.50 -11.20 -12.68
N ALA A 416 6.75 -9.88 -12.73
CA ALA A 416 6.14 -8.92 -11.82
C ALA A 416 4.63 -8.86 -12.02
N ILE A 417 3.90 -8.83 -10.90
CA ILE A 417 2.42 -8.80 -10.86
C ILE A 417 1.86 -7.47 -10.35
N SER A 418 2.72 -6.63 -9.78
CA SER A 418 2.35 -5.33 -9.24
C SER A 418 3.55 -4.39 -9.23
N ILE A 419 3.29 -3.09 -9.25
CA ILE A 419 4.27 -2.03 -9.04
C ILE A 419 3.88 -1.20 -7.82
N LEU A 420 4.81 -1.02 -6.89
CA LEU A 420 4.71 -0.07 -5.79
C LEU A 420 5.41 1.23 -6.17
N ILE A 421 4.79 2.36 -5.88
CA ILE A 421 5.29 3.69 -6.24
C ILE A 421 5.38 4.54 -4.97
N VAL A 422 6.57 5.04 -4.66
CA VAL A 422 6.79 6.01 -3.59
C VAL A 422 6.65 7.41 -4.16
N ARG A 423 5.70 8.18 -3.65
CA ARG A 423 5.47 9.56 -4.12
C ARG A 423 5.28 10.55 -2.98
N GLU A 424 5.50 11.82 -3.30
CA GLU A 424 5.16 12.94 -2.43
C GLU A 424 3.64 13.11 -2.33
N SER A 425 3.15 13.40 -1.13
CA SER A 425 1.75 13.68 -0.84
C SER A 425 1.61 14.98 -0.04
N VAL A 426 0.43 15.21 0.53
CA VAL A 426 0.12 16.39 1.33
C VAL A 426 1.20 16.64 2.41
N ALA A 427 1.53 17.92 2.63
CA ALA A 427 2.51 18.36 3.61
C ALA A 427 3.91 17.70 3.48
N ARG A 428 4.36 17.42 2.23
CA ARG A 428 5.67 16.80 1.92
C ARG A 428 5.88 15.42 2.53
N THR A 429 4.79 14.73 2.87
CA THR A 429 4.84 13.33 3.28
C THR A 429 5.20 12.45 2.09
N ARG A 430 5.84 11.31 2.35
CA ARG A 430 6.13 10.29 1.32
C ARG A 430 5.33 9.04 1.61
N ILE A 431 4.51 8.65 0.65
CA ILE A 431 3.55 7.55 0.77
C ILE A 431 3.81 6.51 -0.32
N VAL A 432 3.16 5.35 -0.21
CA VAL A 432 3.26 4.26 -1.19
C VAL A 432 1.91 4.02 -1.86
N GLU A 433 1.86 3.98 -3.18
CA GLU A 433 0.71 3.48 -3.92
C GLU A 433 1.06 2.16 -4.61
N ALA A 434 0.07 1.33 -4.87
CA ALA A 434 0.25 0.04 -5.55
C ALA A 434 -0.68 -0.03 -6.75
N TYR A 435 -0.17 -0.53 -7.87
CA TYR A 435 -0.91 -0.72 -9.11
C TYR A 435 -0.68 -2.11 -9.68
N GLU A 436 -1.68 -2.62 -10.41
CA GLU A 436 -1.56 -3.81 -11.24
C GLU A 436 -0.42 -3.65 -12.26
N PHE A 437 0.34 -4.72 -12.46
CA PHE A 437 1.43 -4.77 -13.42
C PHE A 437 1.50 -6.18 -14.03
N PRO A 438 1.83 -6.34 -15.33
CA PRO A 438 1.95 -5.28 -16.34
C PRO A 438 0.60 -4.56 -16.60
N PRO A 439 0.63 -3.34 -17.16
CA PRO A 439 -0.60 -2.64 -17.56
C PRO A 439 -1.49 -3.52 -18.45
N PRO A 440 -2.81 -3.62 -18.17
CA PRO A 440 -3.71 -4.48 -18.95
C PRO A 440 -3.70 -4.18 -20.45
N SER A 441 -3.61 -2.90 -20.82
CA SER A 441 -3.50 -2.43 -22.21
C SER A 441 -2.34 -3.06 -22.98
N LEU A 442 -1.18 -3.27 -22.33
CA LEU A 442 0.00 -3.86 -22.96
C LEU A 442 -0.11 -5.39 -23.12
N VAL A 443 -0.97 -6.05 -22.34
CA VAL A 443 -1.15 -7.51 -22.40
C VAL A 443 -2.19 -7.91 -23.46
N HIS A 444 -3.29 -7.16 -23.59
CA HIS A 444 -4.40 -7.54 -24.49
C HIS A 444 -4.04 -7.46 -25.99
N HIS A 445 -2.98 -6.73 -26.36
CA HIS A 445 -2.43 -6.78 -27.72
C HIS A 445 -1.83 -8.16 -28.09
N GLN A 446 -1.63 -9.08 -27.14
CA GLN A 446 -1.08 -10.43 -27.38
C GLN A 446 -2.08 -11.38 -28.04
N ASP A 447 -3.37 -11.33 -27.67
CA ASP A 447 -4.39 -12.25 -28.19
C ASP A 447 -4.83 -11.91 -29.63
N ALA A 448 -4.60 -10.67 -30.08
CA ALA A 448 -4.93 -10.24 -31.42
C ALA A 448 -3.87 -10.63 -32.47
N HIS A 449 -2.60 -10.83 -32.07
CA HIS A 449 -1.49 -11.11 -32.98
C HIS A 449 -1.10 -12.61 -33.09
N HIS A 450 -1.72 -13.49 -32.29
CA HIS A 450 -1.49 -14.93 -32.34
C HIS A 450 -2.43 -15.70 -33.29
N GLU A 451 -3.36 -15.04 -34.01
CA GLU A 451 -4.00 -15.66 -35.17
C GLU A 451 -3.02 -15.69 -36.35
N SER A 452 -2.30 -16.80 -36.51
CA SER A 452 -1.63 -17.13 -37.76
C SER A 452 -2.66 -17.13 -38.91
N PRO A 453 -2.32 -16.57 -40.09
CA PRO A 453 -3.15 -16.75 -41.27
C PRO A 453 -2.97 -18.19 -41.74
N ASP A 454 -3.77 -19.11 -41.22
CA ASP A 454 -3.96 -20.40 -41.88
C ASP A 454 -4.61 -20.12 -43.23
N ILE A 455 -3.75 -20.10 -44.26
CA ILE A 455 -4.14 -20.20 -45.65
C ILE A 455 -4.70 -21.62 -45.81
N ASP A 456 -6.02 -21.73 -45.75
CA ASP A 456 -6.88 -22.72 -46.43
C ASP A 456 -8.08 -23.12 -45.55
N ALA A 457 -9.08 -22.24 -45.46
CA ALA A 457 -10.49 -22.60 -45.36
C ALA A 457 -11.36 -21.34 -45.61
N GLU A 458 -12.02 -21.29 -46.76
CA GLU A 458 -13.16 -20.39 -46.97
C GLU A 458 -14.33 -20.88 -46.09
N GLU A 459 -14.40 -20.40 -44.85
CA GLU A 459 -15.64 -20.40 -44.07
C GLU A 459 -15.93 -18.97 -43.59
N GLU A 460 -17.16 -18.52 -43.82
CA GLU A 460 -17.68 -17.20 -43.49
C GLU A 460 -17.41 -16.88 -42.00
N ARG A 461 -16.37 -16.08 -41.72
CA ARG A 461 -16.17 -15.48 -40.40
C ARG A 461 -17.34 -14.52 -40.14
N ASP A 462 -18.13 -14.86 -39.13
CA ASP A 462 -19.35 -14.13 -38.76
C ASP A 462 -18.98 -12.76 -38.18
N THR A 463 -19.16 -11.70 -38.98
CA THR A 463 -18.84 -10.30 -38.62
C THR A 463 -19.46 -9.81 -37.30
N LEU A 464 -20.46 -10.54 -36.79
CA LEU A 464 -21.12 -10.25 -35.53
C LEU A 464 -20.28 -10.67 -34.31
N ASP A 465 -19.53 -11.76 -34.39
CA ASP A 465 -18.68 -12.26 -33.30
C ASP A 465 -17.42 -11.40 -33.14
N ASP A 466 -16.83 -10.95 -34.26
CA ASP A 466 -15.71 -9.99 -34.24
C ASP A 466 -16.16 -8.64 -33.68
N LEU A 467 -17.36 -8.16 -34.05
CA LEU A 467 -17.92 -6.94 -33.48
C LEU A 467 -18.24 -7.11 -31.98
N ALA A 468 -18.74 -8.27 -31.56
CA ALA A 468 -19.02 -8.58 -30.16
C ALA A 468 -17.74 -8.66 -29.31
N LYS A 469 -16.66 -9.23 -29.86
CA LYS A 469 -15.33 -9.27 -29.24
C LYS A 469 -14.76 -7.85 -29.13
N THR A 470 -14.82 -7.07 -30.21
CA THR A 470 -14.39 -5.66 -30.23
C THR A 470 -15.22 -4.78 -29.26
N LEU A 471 -16.53 -4.99 -29.17
CA LEU A 471 -17.41 -4.30 -28.21
C LEU A 471 -17.13 -4.71 -26.77
N LYS A 472 -16.69 -5.94 -26.54
CA LYS A 472 -16.30 -6.44 -25.21
C LYS A 472 -14.93 -5.90 -24.80
N ASP A 473 -14.00 -5.78 -25.73
CA ASP A 473 -12.70 -5.13 -25.53
C ASP A 473 -12.84 -3.62 -25.29
N LEU A 474 -13.81 -2.96 -25.95
CA LEU A 474 -14.21 -1.58 -25.67
C LEU A 474 -14.93 -1.39 -24.31
N GLN A 475 -15.41 -2.47 -23.70
CA GLN A 475 -16.08 -2.45 -22.39
C GLN A 475 -15.14 -2.75 -21.22
N MET A 476 -13.92 -3.24 -21.46
CA MET A 476 -12.93 -3.47 -20.41
C MET A 476 -12.14 -2.18 -20.16
N ASP A 477 -12.17 -1.73 -18.90
CA ASP A 477 -11.29 -0.64 -18.44
C ASP A 477 -9.84 -1.12 -18.55
N ASN A 478 -9.09 -0.56 -19.49
CA ASN A 478 -7.71 -0.94 -19.81
C ASN A 478 -6.68 -0.23 -18.92
N GLU A 479 -7.13 0.63 -18.00
CA GLU A 479 -6.28 1.26 -17.00
C GLU A 479 -5.86 0.27 -15.90
N PRO A 480 -4.58 0.26 -15.48
CA PRO A 480 -4.10 -0.55 -14.38
C PRO A 480 -4.84 -0.22 -13.10
N ARG A 481 -5.35 -1.26 -12.44
CA ARG A 481 -6.11 -1.08 -11.21
C ARG A 481 -5.20 -0.70 -10.05
N ARG A 482 -5.66 0.22 -9.21
CA ARG A 482 -5.02 0.52 -7.92
C ARG A 482 -5.28 -0.62 -6.94
N LEU A 483 -4.22 -1.08 -6.26
CA LEU A 483 -4.29 -2.18 -5.30
C LEU A 483 -4.39 -1.67 -3.86
N LEU A 484 -5.13 -2.40 -3.02
CA LEU A 484 -5.22 -2.12 -1.59
C LEU A 484 -3.93 -2.53 -0.89
N LEU A 485 -3.41 -1.62 -0.06
CA LEU A 485 -2.20 -1.83 0.72
C LEU A 485 -2.52 -2.27 2.16
N PRO A 486 -1.63 -3.05 2.81
CA PRO A 486 -1.75 -3.38 4.23
C PRO A 486 -1.85 -2.13 5.11
N GLY A 487 -2.52 -2.24 6.26
CA GLY A 487 -2.95 -1.09 7.08
C GLY A 487 -1.86 -0.05 7.41
N TYR A 488 -0.61 -0.46 7.65
CA TYR A 488 0.53 0.45 7.91
C TYR A 488 0.78 1.43 6.75
N LEU A 489 0.69 0.93 5.51
CA LEU A 489 0.87 1.71 4.29
C LEU A 489 -0.44 2.37 3.86
N GLY A 490 -1.53 1.60 3.76
CA GLY A 490 -2.81 2.06 3.23
C GLY A 490 -3.35 3.29 3.95
N ASN A 491 -3.28 3.31 5.28
CA ASN A 491 -3.83 4.40 6.09
C ASN A 491 -2.94 5.66 6.11
N GLY A 492 -1.65 5.54 5.76
CA GLY A 492 -0.74 6.68 5.60
C GLY A 492 -0.95 7.43 4.28
N THR A 493 -1.41 6.73 3.24
CA THR A 493 -1.44 7.25 1.86
C THR A 493 -2.39 8.43 1.63
N SER A 494 -3.59 8.35 2.16
CA SER A 494 -4.64 9.36 1.95
C SER A 494 -4.61 10.50 2.98
N GLY A 495 -3.70 10.46 3.97
CA GLY A 495 -3.56 11.49 4.99
C GLY A 495 -4.70 11.51 6.00
N LEU A 496 -4.66 10.62 7.00
CA LEU A 496 -5.72 10.44 8.00
C LEU A 496 -5.96 11.70 8.84
N LEU A 497 -7.21 12.17 8.93
CA LEU A 497 -7.59 13.41 9.64
C LEU A 497 -8.31 13.16 10.97
N GLY A 498 -9.09 12.07 11.05
CA GLY A 498 -9.86 11.70 12.23
C GLY A 498 -10.60 10.38 12.04
N GLY A 499 -11.21 9.91 13.13
CA GLY A 499 -12.04 8.72 13.13
C GLY A 499 -12.95 8.63 14.35
N ALA A 500 -14.04 7.89 14.19
CA ALA A 500 -15.02 7.63 15.24
C ALA A 500 -15.30 6.14 15.38
N ILE A 501 -15.14 5.60 16.59
CA ILE A 501 -15.49 4.22 16.94
C ILE A 501 -16.95 4.13 17.38
N GLN A 502 -17.62 3.06 16.98
CA GLN A 502 -18.98 2.76 17.43
C GLN A 502 -19.28 1.27 17.42
N THR A 503 -20.14 0.85 18.36
CA THR A 503 -20.79 -0.47 18.34
C THR A 503 -21.85 -0.49 17.24
N VAL A 504 -22.04 -1.67 16.63
CA VAL A 504 -23.11 -1.90 15.64
C VAL A 504 -23.92 -3.13 16.03
N THR A 505 -25.19 -3.15 15.61
CA THR A 505 -26.05 -4.31 15.83
C THR A 505 -25.55 -5.51 15.02
N LYS A 506 -25.89 -6.73 15.45
CA LYS A 506 -25.50 -7.95 14.72
C LYS A 506 -26.03 -7.96 13.28
N ASP A 507 -27.23 -7.43 13.07
CA ASP A 507 -27.85 -7.35 11.75
C ASP A 507 -27.10 -6.36 10.86
N ALA A 508 -26.79 -5.16 11.36
CA ALA A 508 -25.99 -4.17 10.65
C ALA A 508 -24.59 -4.73 10.32
N TYR A 509 -23.93 -5.35 11.30
CA TYR A 509 -22.63 -6.00 11.09
C TYR A 509 -22.68 -7.10 10.03
N SER A 510 -23.73 -7.92 9.99
CA SER A 510 -23.89 -8.95 8.97
C SER A 510 -23.93 -8.36 7.56
N SER A 511 -24.55 -7.20 7.37
CA SER A 511 -24.57 -6.49 6.08
C SER A 511 -23.21 -5.91 5.67
N LEU A 512 -22.35 -5.63 6.65
CA LEU A 512 -20.98 -5.15 6.44
C LEU A 512 -20.01 -6.28 6.05
N VAL A 513 -20.18 -7.48 6.62
CA VAL A 513 -19.25 -8.62 6.46
C VAL A 513 -19.67 -9.61 5.35
N GLN A 514 -20.93 -9.61 4.90
CA GLN A 514 -21.42 -10.42 3.77
C GLN A 514 -20.93 -9.89 2.40
N THR A 515 -19.63 -9.73 2.23
CA THR A 515 -19.05 -9.24 0.96
C THR A 515 -17.99 -10.19 0.45
N ASP A 516 -18.02 -10.47 -0.86
CA ASP A 516 -16.99 -11.28 -1.52
C ASP A 516 -15.60 -10.70 -1.24
N ALA A 517 -14.84 -11.41 -0.39
CA ALA A 517 -13.51 -11.05 0.08
C ALA A 517 -12.43 -11.31 -0.98
N SER A 518 -12.72 -11.03 -2.25
CA SER A 518 -11.76 -11.22 -3.34
C SER A 518 -11.67 -9.99 -4.22
N ARG A 519 -11.07 -8.90 -3.71
CA ARG A 519 -10.71 -7.75 -4.56
C ARG A 519 -9.32 -7.21 -4.23
N HIS A 520 -8.52 -7.16 -5.31
CA HIS A 520 -7.36 -6.30 -5.62
C HIS A 520 -6.46 -5.81 -4.47
N ALA A 521 -6.19 -6.64 -3.45
CA ALA A 521 -5.16 -6.33 -2.45
C ALA A 521 -3.77 -6.74 -2.92
N LEU A 522 -2.74 -6.04 -2.45
CA LEU A 522 -1.36 -6.47 -2.61
C LEU A 522 -1.17 -7.85 -1.97
N CYS A 523 -0.86 -8.86 -2.78
CA CYS A 523 -0.78 -10.24 -2.33
C CYS A 523 0.57 -10.53 -1.67
N LEU A 524 0.66 -10.29 -0.36
CA LEU A 524 1.80 -10.69 0.46
C LEU A 524 1.61 -12.13 0.97
N LYS A 525 2.68 -12.93 0.94
CA LYS A 525 2.61 -14.38 1.21
C LYS A 525 3.39 -14.80 2.45
N ALA A 526 4.21 -13.90 3.01
CA ALA A 526 5.16 -14.25 4.03
C ALA A 526 4.51 -14.48 5.40
N GLY A 527 4.95 -15.56 6.03
CA GLY A 527 4.74 -15.81 7.44
C GLY A 527 3.32 -16.20 7.83
N LEU A 528 3.16 -16.47 9.13
CA LEU A 528 1.90 -16.68 9.80
C LEU A 528 1.97 -16.01 11.18
N ALA A 529 0.83 -15.55 11.67
CA ALA A 529 0.72 -14.85 12.94
C ALA A 529 -0.36 -15.52 13.81
N TRP A 530 -0.10 -15.63 15.11
CA TRP A 530 -1.07 -16.15 16.08
C TRP A 530 -1.15 -15.23 17.29
N SER A 531 -2.35 -15.00 17.79
CA SER A 531 -2.56 -14.27 19.04
C SER A 531 -2.29 -15.17 20.25
N ASP A 532 -2.03 -14.57 21.41
CA ASP A 532 -1.94 -15.31 22.65
C ASP A 532 -3.33 -15.79 23.10
N PRO A 533 -3.47 -17.05 23.58
CA PRO A 533 -4.74 -17.56 24.06
C PRO A 533 -5.20 -16.78 25.30
N VAL A 534 -6.37 -16.16 25.20
CA VAL A 534 -7.06 -15.49 26.32
C VAL A 534 -8.39 -16.19 26.56
N GLU A 535 -8.87 -16.22 27.81
CA GLU A 535 -10.19 -16.77 28.14
C GLU A 535 -11.27 -16.24 27.19
N HIS A 536 -12.15 -17.12 26.69
CA HIS A 536 -13.08 -16.90 25.56
C HIS A 536 -14.19 -15.84 25.78
N ILE A 537 -13.96 -14.76 26.51
CA ILE A 537 -14.95 -13.71 26.76
C ILE A 537 -14.95 -12.65 25.64
N SER A 538 -13.81 -12.40 24.99
CA SER A 538 -13.70 -11.43 23.89
C SER A 538 -14.63 -11.73 22.71
N LYS A 539 -14.97 -13.01 22.48
CA LYS A 539 -15.92 -13.42 21.42
C LYS A 539 -17.36 -12.92 21.62
N TYR A 540 -17.73 -12.59 22.87
CA TYR A 540 -19.07 -12.10 23.22
C TYR A 540 -19.17 -10.57 23.22
N GLN A 541 -18.08 -9.86 22.91
CA GLN A 541 -18.13 -8.41 22.77
C GLN A 541 -19.00 -8.02 21.56
N PRO A 542 -19.69 -6.86 21.61
CA PRO A 542 -20.42 -6.39 20.44
C PRO A 542 -19.47 -6.16 19.26
N PRO A 543 -19.92 -6.40 18.02
CA PRO A 543 -19.16 -6.00 16.85
C PRO A 543 -18.98 -4.49 16.82
N ARG A 544 -17.81 -4.05 16.33
CA ARG A 544 -17.44 -2.63 16.32
C ARG A 544 -16.82 -2.26 14.99
N ILE A 545 -17.14 -1.06 14.56
CA ILE A 545 -16.51 -0.44 13.41
C ILE A 545 -15.91 0.91 13.80
N THR A 546 -14.94 1.34 13.01
CA THR A 546 -14.43 2.70 13.04
C THR A 546 -14.65 3.33 11.68
N VAL A 547 -15.28 4.50 11.66
CA VAL A 547 -15.40 5.32 10.45
C VAL A 547 -14.28 6.35 10.49
N VAL A 548 -13.42 6.34 9.47
CA VAL A 548 -12.26 7.22 9.36
C VAL A 548 -12.35 8.08 8.11
N TRP A 549 -11.76 9.27 8.15
CA TRP A 549 -11.78 10.20 7.01
C TRP A 549 -10.41 10.84 6.76
N TYR A 550 -10.19 11.19 5.50
CA TYR A 550 -8.88 11.50 4.95
C TYR A 550 -8.82 12.88 4.28
N ALA A 551 -7.60 13.36 4.05
CA ALA A 551 -7.33 14.65 3.41
C ALA A 551 -7.71 14.67 1.92
N ASP A 552 -7.73 13.51 1.26
CA ASP A 552 -8.18 13.32 -0.12
C ASP A 552 -9.72 13.28 -0.27
N LEU A 553 -10.47 13.59 0.79
CA LEU A 553 -11.94 13.56 0.84
C LEU A 553 -12.57 12.16 0.72
N SER A 554 -11.79 11.12 0.99
CA SER A 554 -12.32 9.77 1.17
C SER A 554 -12.75 9.48 2.62
N VAL A 555 -13.70 8.57 2.78
CA VAL A 555 -14.14 8.02 4.08
C VAL A 555 -14.09 6.50 3.99
N HIS A 556 -13.40 5.86 4.93
CA HIS A 556 -13.26 4.41 4.97
C HIS A 556 -13.93 3.85 6.23
N VAL A 557 -14.36 2.59 6.16
CA VAL A 557 -14.89 1.85 7.31
C VAL A 557 -13.93 0.72 7.64
N TRP A 558 -13.54 0.61 8.91
CA TRP A 558 -12.73 -0.48 9.43
C TRP A 558 -13.52 -1.32 10.41
N ASP A 559 -13.39 -2.62 10.32
CA ASP A 559 -13.83 -3.55 11.35
C ASP A 559 -12.74 -3.66 12.43
N VAL A 560 -13.10 -3.30 13.66
CA VAL A 560 -12.25 -3.32 14.86
C VAL A 560 -12.80 -4.27 15.92
N SER A 561 -13.62 -5.23 15.49
CA SER A 561 -14.24 -6.23 16.35
C SER A 561 -13.18 -7.10 17.03
N ALA A 562 -13.34 -7.35 18.33
CA ALA A 562 -12.40 -8.16 19.10
C ALA A 562 -12.31 -9.62 18.60
N GLN A 563 -13.34 -10.07 17.87
CA GLN A 563 -13.43 -11.38 17.23
C GLN A 563 -12.33 -11.60 16.18
N LEU A 564 -11.86 -10.54 15.51
CA LEU A 564 -10.78 -10.63 14.51
C LEU A 564 -9.44 -11.08 15.13
N LEU A 565 -9.25 -10.78 16.42
CA LEU A 565 -8.03 -11.12 17.17
C LEU A 565 -8.10 -12.52 17.82
N HIS A 566 -9.20 -13.26 17.66
CA HIS A 566 -9.40 -14.57 18.29
C HIS A 566 -8.88 -15.72 17.41
N LYS A 567 -7.58 -15.65 17.06
CA LYS A 567 -6.90 -16.62 16.19
C LYS A 567 -5.69 -17.18 16.92
N PHE A 568 -5.74 -18.46 17.27
CA PHE A 568 -4.74 -19.15 18.09
C PHE A 568 -4.29 -20.44 17.39
N LYS A 569 -3.10 -20.95 17.71
CA LYS A 569 -2.60 -22.20 17.12
C LYS A 569 -3.65 -23.34 17.24
N PRO A 570 -3.91 -24.08 16.15
CA PRO A 570 -3.20 -24.08 14.87
C PRO A 570 -3.69 -23.02 13.85
N ASP A 571 -4.78 -22.31 14.12
CA ASP A 571 -5.45 -21.40 13.18
C ASP A 571 -4.80 -20.00 13.16
N PRO A 572 -4.11 -19.60 12.08
CA PRO A 572 -3.44 -18.31 12.00
C PRO A 572 -4.46 -17.17 11.81
N VAL A 573 -3.99 -15.95 12.06
CA VAL A 573 -4.70 -14.72 11.68
C VAL A 573 -4.89 -14.71 10.16
N ASP A 574 -6.12 -14.39 9.72
CA ASP A 574 -6.56 -14.45 8.32
C ASP A 574 -7.10 -13.10 7.80
N CYS A 575 -7.08 -12.07 8.63
CA CYS A 575 -7.45 -10.69 8.29
C CYS A 575 -6.57 -9.68 9.03
N ASP A 576 -6.42 -8.49 8.46
CA ASP A 576 -5.69 -7.40 9.12
C ASP A 576 -6.45 -6.87 10.33
N PHE A 577 -5.75 -6.19 11.25
CA PHE A 577 -6.40 -5.47 12.34
C PHE A 577 -5.85 -4.04 12.44
N PRO A 578 -6.70 -3.01 12.30
CA PRO A 578 -8.11 -3.04 11.87
C PRO A 578 -8.29 -3.69 10.49
N ASN A 579 -9.40 -4.38 10.27
CA ASN A 579 -9.70 -4.99 8.98
C ASN A 579 -10.42 -3.96 8.09
N PRO A 580 -9.82 -3.47 7.00
CA PRO A 580 -10.48 -2.50 6.13
C PRO A 580 -11.66 -3.14 5.38
N LEU A 581 -12.75 -2.39 5.22
CA LEU A 581 -13.92 -2.79 4.45
C LEU A 581 -14.00 -1.97 3.15
N PRO A 582 -13.22 -2.32 2.10
CA PRO A 582 -13.01 -1.46 0.93
C PRO A 582 -14.28 -1.16 0.13
N ASN A 583 -15.21 -2.13 0.07
CA ASN A 583 -16.52 -1.97 -0.57
C ASN A 583 -17.41 -0.90 0.09
N PHE A 584 -16.98 -0.34 1.22
CA PHE A 584 -17.68 0.70 1.98
C PHE A 584 -16.93 2.02 1.97
N THR A 585 -15.97 2.18 1.06
CA THR A 585 -15.24 3.44 0.86
C THR A 585 -16.14 4.46 0.18
N ILE A 586 -16.21 5.67 0.71
CA ILE A 586 -16.90 6.80 0.09
C ILE A 586 -15.84 7.72 -0.50
N ASP A 587 -15.93 8.02 -1.80
CA ASP A 587 -15.19 9.10 -2.42
C ASP A 587 -16.10 10.31 -2.59
N THR A 588 -15.79 11.39 -1.88
CA THR A 588 -16.59 12.62 -1.92
C THR A 588 -16.26 13.47 -3.15
N ASN A 589 -15.09 13.27 -3.78
CA ASN A 589 -14.70 14.06 -4.95
C ASN A 589 -15.66 13.88 -6.10
N VAL A 590 -16.17 12.65 -6.32
CA VAL A 590 -17.16 12.33 -7.36
C VAL A 590 -18.39 13.23 -7.26
N VAL A 591 -18.82 13.58 -6.05
CA VAL A 591 -19.94 14.49 -5.81
C VAL A 591 -19.53 15.95 -6.04
N LEU A 592 -18.35 16.35 -5.60
CA LEU A 592 -17.91 17.75 -5.67
C LEU A 592 -17.59 18.21 -7.10
N VAL A 593 -17.09 17.31 -7.96
CA VAL A 593 -16.83 17.61 -9.38
C VAL A 593 -18.06 17.47 -10.26
N ALA A 594 -19.18 16.94 -9.73
CA ALA A 594 -20.38 16.70 -10.51
C ALA A 594 -21.00 18.03 -11.01
N PRO A 595 -21.41 18.13 -12.28
CA PRO A 595 -21.96 19.38 -12.85
C PRO A 595 -23.20 19.93 -12.13
N SER A 596 -23.99 19.08 -11.47
CA SER A 596 -25.17 19.47 -10.69
C SER A 596 -24.82 20.12 -9.34
N VAL A 597 -23.59 19.94 -8.87
CA VAL A 597 -23.11 20.35 -7.54
C VAL A 597 -22.05 21.43 -7.66
N ALA A 598 -21.02 21.24 -8.50
CA ALA A 598 -19.86 22.12 -8.62
C ALA A 598 -20.20 23.62 -8.76
N PRO A 599 -21.21 24.04 -9.56
CA PRO A 599 -21.57 25.45 -9.69
C PRO A 599 -22.20 26.08 -8.43
N LYS A 600 -22.68 25.25 -7.50
CA LYS A 600 -23.31 25.66 -6.23
C LYS A 600 -22.31 25.64 -5.06
N LEU A 601 -21.09 25.15 -5.29
CA LEU A 601 -20.06 25.07 -4.26
C LEU A 601 -19.43 26.46 -4.01
N PRO A 602 -19.08 26.78 -2.74
CA PRO A 602 -18.25 27.94 -2.46
C PRO A 602 -16.84 27.75 -3.04
N THR A 603 -16.17 28.85 -3.38
CA THR A 603 -14.81 28.84 -3.98
C THR A 603 -13.69 28.41 -3.01
N GLN A 604 -14.02 27.94 -1.80
CA GLN A 604 -13.04 27.54 -0.79
C GLN A 604 -12.70 26.06 -0.93
N ASN A 605 -11.45 25.69 -0.62
CA ASN A 605 -11.06 24.28 -0.57
C ASN A 605 -11.90 23.52 0.46
N HIS A 606 -12.38 22.36 0.07
CA HIS A 606 -13.16 21.49 0.93
C HIS A 606 -12.22 20.53 1.68
N THR A 607 -12.48 20.32 2.96
CA THR A 607 -11.89 19.24 3.78
C THR A 607 -13.00 18.58 4.58
N ILE A 608 -12.87 17.30 4.92
CA ILE A 608 -13.84 16.65 5.81
C ILE A 608 -13.62 17.17 7.24
N GLN A 609 -14.67 17.75 7.82
CA GLN A 609 -14.66 18.23 9.21
C GLN A 609 -14.85 17.05 10.17
N TYR A 610 -15.89 16.22 9.93
CA TYR A 610 -16.14 14.96 10.61
C TYR A 610 -17.19 14.14 9.85
N VAL A 611 -17.36 12.88 10.24
CA VAL A 611 -18.37 11.97 9.67
C VAL A 611 -19.29 11.44 10.77
N LYS A 612 -20.58 11.27 10.46
CA LYS A 612 -21.57 10.62 11.34
C LYS A 612 -22.19 9.42 10.63
N LEU A 613 -22.18 8.25 11.25
CA LEU A 613 -22.83 7.04 10.74
C LEU A 613 -23.92 6.61 11.70
N ALA A 614 -25.11 6.36 11.18
CA ALA A 614 -26.23 5.79 11.93
C ALA A 614 -26.01 4.27 12.11
N PRO A 615 -25.93 3.73 13.33
CA PRO A 615 -25.44 2.36 13.60
C PRO A 615 -26.37 1.21 13.17
N GLU A 616 -27.68 1.44 13.00
CA GLU A 616 -28.62 0.40 12.53
C GLU A 616 -28.92 0.52 11.03
N SER A 617 -29.15 1.75 10.57
CA SER A 617 -29.53 2.06 9.19
C SER A 617 -28.34 2.15 8.24
N LEU A 618 -27.13 2.34 8.79
CA LEU A 618 -25.88 2.54 8.06
C LEU A 618 -25.95 3.72 7.08
N GLU A 619 -26.78 4.72 7.35
CA GLU A 619 -26.77 6.00 6.64
C GLU A 619 -25.58 6.84 7.12
N CYS A 620 -24.85 7.44 6.19
CA CYS A 620 -23.61 8.17 6.47
C CYS A 620 -23.74 9.63 6.07
N ALA A 621 -23.42 10.54 7.01
CA ALA A 621 -23.36 11.98 6.77
C ALA A 621 -21.89 12.45 6.79
N VAL A 622 -21.40 12.89 5.63
CA VAL A 622 -20.08 13.49 5.47
C VAL A 622 -20.21 15.00 5.60
N VAL A 623 -19.60 15.58 6.63
CA VAL A 623 -19.66 17.02 6.91
C VAL A 623 -18.37 17.69 6.46
N LEU A 624 -18.48 18.63 5.52
CA LEU A 624 -17.35 19.37 4.98
C LEU A 624 -17.13 20.69 5.72
N SER A 625 -15.87 21.12 5.80
CA SER A 625 -15.42 22.40 6.39
C SER A 625 -16.00 23.65 5.72
N SER A 626 -16.64 23.48 4.57
CA SER A 626 -17.38 24.52 3.85
C SER A 626 -18.83 24.72 4.33
N GLY A 627 -19.33 23.86 5.22
CA GLY A 627 -20.72 23.90 5.69
C GLY A 627 -21.68 22.98 4.93
N ILE A 628 -21.15 22.17 4.01
CA ILE A 628 -21.90 21.24 3.16
C ILE A 628 -21.98 19.88 3.85
N ILE A 629 -23.13 19.23 3.73
CA ILE A 629 -23.36 17.89 4.23
C ILE A 629 -23.79 17.02 3.07
N ILE A 630 -23.13 15.88 2.89
CA ILE A 630 -23.45 14.91 1.85
C ILE A 630 -23.91 13.62 2.52
N ILE A 631 -25.10 13.15 2.16
CA ILE A 631 -25.69 11.93 2.69
C ILE A 631 -25.46 10.78 1.71
N TYR A 632 -24.92 9.69 2.24
CA TYR A 632 -24.73 8.42 1.56
C TYR A 632 -25.57 7.33 2.20
N ARG A 633 -26.00 6.36 1.39
CA ARG A 633 -26.76 5.20 1.84
C ARG A 633 -26.13 3.91 1.39
N LEU A 634 -26.22 2.89 2.24
CA LEU A 634 -25.86 1.53 1.89
C LEU A 634 -27.03 0.86 1.15
N VAL A 635 -27.16 1.15 -0.14
CA VAL A 635 -28.18 0.57 -1.03
C VAL A 635 -27.46 0.06 -2.28
N PRO A 636 -27.80 -1.13 -2.81
CA PRO A 636 -27.22 -1.60 -4.06
C PRO A 636 -27.39 -0.52 -5.15
N PRO A 637 -26.32 -0.18 -5.90
CA PRO A 637 -26.45 0.78 -6.98
C PRO A 637 -27.49 0.28 -7.99
N PRO A 638 -28.41 1.15 -8.46
CA PRO A 638 -29.40 0.74 -9.43
C PRO A 638 -28.70 0.36 -10.75
N GLY A 639 -29.21 -0.68 -11.44
CA GLY A 639 -28.64 -1.12 -12.73
C GLY A 639 -28.69 -0.06 -13.83
N THR A 640 -29.49 1.00 -13.66
CA THR A 640 -29.49 2.20 -14.49
C THR A 640 -29.62 3.41 -13.58
N LEU A 641 -28.71 4.38 -13.71
CA LEU A 641 -28.74 5.60 -12.91
C LEU A 641 -29.98 6.44 -13.27
N PRO A 642 -30.71 6.96 -12.28
CA PRO A 642 -31.84 7.84 -12.53
C PRO A 642 -31.37 9.18 -13.11
N SER A 643 -32.27 9.85 -13.83
CA SER A 643 -32.05 11.23 -14.27
C SER A 643 -31.96 12.17 -13.06
N PHE A 644 -31.33 13.33 -13.24
CA PHE A 644 -31.34 14.39 -12.24
C PHE A 644 -32.78 14.77 -11.84
N GLU A 645 -33.04 14.84 -10.54
CA GLU A 645 -34.33 15.16 -9.93
C GLU A 645 -34.18 16.45 -9.11
N GLU A 646 -34.98 17.48 -9.39
CA GLU A 646 -35.05 18.65 -8.51
C GLU A 646 -35.85 18.32 -7.26
N LEU A 647 -35.29 18.67 -6.10
CA LEU A 647 -35.95 18.47 -4.81
C LEU A 647 -36.82 19.69 -4.46
N PRO A 648 -37.87 19.53 -3.63
CA PRO A 648 -38.79 20.62 -3.28
C PRO A 648 -38.13 21.80 -2.57
N ASP A 649 -37.06 21.53 -1.84
CA ASP A 649 -36.34 22.50 -1.03
C ASP A 649 -35.06 22.97 -1.75
N PRO A 650 -34.86 24.27 -1.99
CA PRO A 650 -33.73 24.79 -2.76
C PRO A 650 -32.36 24.54 -2.11
N GLU A 651 -32.32 24.36 -0.79
CA GLU A 651 -31.11 24.02 -0.05
C GLU A 651 -30.68 22.56 -0.25
N LEU A 652 -31.56 21.70 -0.77
CA LEU A 652 -31.29 20.29 -1.03
C LEU A 652 -30.97 20.04 -2.50
N VAL A 653 -29.97 19.20 -2.76
CA VAL A 653 -29.61 18.75 -4.11
C VAL A 653 -29.65 17.23 -4.16
N SER A 654 -30.47 16.68 -5.07
CA SER A 654 -30.49 15.24 -5.32
C SER A 654 -29.14 14.80 -5.90
N LEU A 655 -28.62 13.68 -5.42
CA LEU A 655 -27.38 13.08 -5.90
C LEU A 655 -27.60 11.67 -6.48
N LYS A 656 -28.84 11.22 -6.58
CA LYS A 656 -29.18 9.86 -7.04
C LYS A 656 -28.67 9.55 -8.46
N HIS A 657 -28.46 10.58 -9.29
CA HIS A 657 -27.95 10.46 -10.66
C HIS A 657 -26.44 10.33 -10.74
N ILE A 658 -25.72 10.49 -9.63
CA ILE A 658 -24.26 10.38 -9.56
C ILE A 658 -23.90 8.94 -9.24
N SER A 659 -23.08 8.32 -10.09
CA SER A 659 -22.57 6.98 -9.82
C SER A 659 -21.65 7.01 -8.60
N PRO A 660 -21.74 6.04 -7.68
CA PRO A 660 -20.65 5.79 -6.76
C PRO A 660 -19.38 5.37 -7.53
N GLY A 661 -18.22 5.43 -6.87
CA GLY A 661 -16.99 4.83 -7.40
C GLY A 661 -17.19 3.33 -7.70
N ALA A 662 -16.43 2.79 -8.65
CA ALA A 662 -16.67 1.49 -9.32
C ALA A 662 -16.88 0.26 -8.40
N ASP A 663 -16.50 0.36 -7.11
CA ASP A 663 -16.62 -0.71 -6.12
C ASP A 663 -17.35 -0.33 -4.82
N SER A 664 -17.82 0.92 -4.70
CA SER A 664 -18.47 1.37 -3.47
C SER A 664 -19.94 0.95 -3.39
N LYS A 665 -20.32 0.36 -2.26
CA LYS A 665 -21.71 0.09 -1.90
C LYS A 665 -22.44 1.30 -1.32
N PHE A 666 -21.71 2.35 -0.95
CA PHE A 666 -22.30 3.61 -0.51
C PHE A 666 -22.67 4.46 -1.72
N THR A 667 -23.96 4.72 -1.87
CA THR A 667 -24.49 5.54 -2.96
C THR A 667 -24.74 6.97 -2.48
N PRO A 668 -24.31 8.01 -3.22
CA PRO A 668 -24.69 9.38 -2.96
C PRO A 668 -26.22 9.54 -3.02
N TYR A 669 -26.81 10.19 -2.02
CA TYR A 669 -28.27 10.32 -1.93
C TYR A 669 -28.76 11.75 -2.11
N PHE A 670 -28.40 12.67 -1.22
CA PHE A 670 -28.62 14.11 -1.38
C PHE A 670 -27.52 14.90 -0.66
N ALA A 671 -27.38 16.17 -1.00
CA ALA A 671 -26.56 17.13 -0.25
C ALA A 671 -27.39 18.31 0.27
N LEU A 672 -27.01 18.85 1.43
CA LEU A 672 -27.52 20.08 2.01
C LEU A 672 -26.50 21.21 1.80
N LEU A 673 -26.89 22.27 1.07
CA LEU A 673 -26.07 23.43 0.71
C LEU A 673 -26.76 24.76 1.07
N PRO A 674 -26.87 25.14 2.36
CA PRO A 674 -27.66 26.30 2.77
C PRO A 674 -26.84 27.60 2.80
N THR A 675 -25.53 27.57 2.53
CA THR A 675 -24.60 28.72 2.54
C THR A 675 -24.53 29.47 3.88
N ARG A 676 -24.33 28.75 4.99
CA ARG A 676 -24.40 29.27 6.38
C ARG A 676 -23.07 29.21 7.15
N GLY A 677 -21.95 28.99 6.46
CA GLY A 677 -20.65 28.76 7.09
C GLY A 677 -20.49 27.33 7.62
N GLN A 678 -19.48 27.08 8.44
CA GLN A 678 -19.17 25.76 9.00
C GLN A 678 -20.33 25.16 9.80
N VAL A 679 -20.49 23.84 9.77
CA VAL A 679 -21.51 23.17 10.57
C VAL A 679 -21.11 23.19 12.04
N SER A 680 -22.01 23.68 12.91
CA SER A 680 -21.78 23.71 14.36
C SER A 680 -22.21 22.42 15.06
N ALA A 681 -23.26 21.76 14.57
CA ALA A 681 -23.69 20.45 15.05
C ALA A 681 -24.44 19.66 13.97
N CYS A 682 -24.29 18.33 13.97
CA CYS A 682 -25.02 17.43 13.08
C CYS A 682 -25.36 16.12 13.80
N ALA A 683 -26.61 15.67 13.66
CA ALA A 683 -27.10 14.41 14.21
C ALA A 683 -28.00 13.67 13.21
N ILE A 684 -27.74 12.38 13.05
CA ILE A 684 -28.49 11.47 12.18
C ILE A 684 -29.20 10.42 13.04
N ALA A 685 -30.43 10.07 12.69
CA ALA A 685 -31.24 9.07 13.39
C ALA A 685 -31.48 7.83 12.52
N ASP A 686 -31.46 6.65 13.11
CA ASP A 686 -31.72 5.36 12.44
C ASP A 686 -33.15 5.21 11.88
N VAL A 687 -34.02 6.16 12.22
CA VAL A 687 -35.40 6.27 11.76
C VAL A 687 -35.58 7.24 10.58
N GLY A 688 -34.49 7.66 9.94
CA GLY A 688 -34.48 8.39 8.67
C GLY A 688 -34.60 9.91 8.81
N PHE A 689 -34.02 10.50 9.86
CA PHE A 689 -34.01 11.96 10.05
C PHE A 689 -32.60 12.49 10.22
N LEU A 690 -32.37 13.70 9.71
CA LEU A 690 -31.13 14.44 9.83
C LEU A 690 -31.42 15.80 10.47
N ALA A 691 -30.61 16.20 11.44
CA ALA A 691 -30.62 17.54 12.01
C ALA A 691 -29.25 18.19 11.82
N VAL A 692 -29.23 19.43 11.31
CA VAL A 692 -28.01 20.18 11.04
C VAL A 692 -28.17 21.60 11.55
N ALA A 693 -27.21 22.05 12.36
CA ALA A 693 -27.17 23.42 12.87
C ALA A 693 -25.91 24.17 12.44
N TYR A 694 -26.02 25.51 12.44
CA TYR A 694 -24.96 26.43 12.04
C TYR A 694 -24.66 27.48 13.12
N PRO A 695 -23.49 28.16 13.06
CA PRO A 695 -23.06 29.17 14.03
C PRO A 695 -24.01 30.36 14.21
N ASP A 696 -24.84 30.66 13.21
CA ASP A 696 -25.88 31.69 13.31
C ASP A 696 -27.13 31.25 14.11
N GLY A 697 -27.06 30.05 14.71
CA GLY A 697 -28.17 29.43 15.44
C GLY A 697 -29.28 28.87 14.55
N SER A 698 -29.09 28.85 13.21
CA SER A 698 -30.04 28.19 12.32
C SER A 698 -29.99 26.67 12.50
N LEU A 699 -31.15 26.02 12.36
CA LEU A 699 -31.32 24.58 12.46
C LEU A 699 -32.25 24.10 11.35
N PHE A 700 -31.78 23.10 10.61
CA PHE A 700 -32.51 22.37 9.60
C PHE A 700 -32.80 20.96 10.11
N VAL A 701 -34.05 20.50 9.97
CA VAL A 701 -34.41 19.11 10.18
C VAL A 701 -34.99 18.56 8.89
N ILE A 702 -34.47 17.43 8.45
CA ILE A 702 -34.77 16.79 7.17
C ILE A 702 -35.35 15.40 7.42
N ASP A 703 -36.48 15.10 6.78
CA ASP A 703 -36.97 13.74 6.61
C ASP A 703 -36.26 13.13 5.40
N MET A 704 -35.39 12.15 5.62
CA MET A 704 -34.56 11.58 4.56
C MET A 704 -35.32 10.58 3.67
N ARG A 705 -36.54 10.15 3.99
CA ARG A 705 -37.26 9.13 3.20
C ARG A 705 -37.75 9.64 1.85
N GLY A 706 -38.17 10.90 1.80
CA GLY A 706 -38.37 11.70 0.59
C GLY A 706 -37.77 13.06 0.92
N PRO A 707 -36.47 13.29 0.59
CA PRO A 707 -35.62 14.24 1.28
C PRO A 707 -36.24 15.63 1.23
N THR A 708 -36.77 16.07 2.38
CA THR A 708 -37.52 17.32 2.53
C THR A 708 -37.21 17.95 3.87
N ILE A 709 -37.13 19.28 3.90
CA ILE A 709 -36.87 20.05 5.12
C ILE A 709 -38.19 20.25 5.87
N ILE A 710 -38.36 19.53 6.97
CA ILE A 710 -39.55 19.58 7.83
C ILE A 710 -39.47 20.67 8.91
N LEU A 711 -38.27 21.21 9.19
CA LEU A 711 -38.08 22.36 10.07
C LEU A 711 -36.98 23.28 9.54
N ARG A 712 -37.31 24.57 9.41
CA ARG A 712 -36.35 25.68 9.20
C ARG A 712 -36.42 26.63 10.40
N HIS A 713 -35.57 26.38 11.39
CA HIS A 713 -35.48 27.26 12.54
C HIS A 713 -34.40 28.32 12.29
N SER A 714 -34.76 29.60 12.46
CA SER A 714 -33.83 30.72 12.37
C SER A 714 -34.14 31.72 13.48
N ILE A 715 -33.10 32.25 14.10
CA ILE A 715 -33.21 33.33 15.08
C ILE A 715 -33.43 34.63 14.28
N LYS A 716 -34.67 35.10 14.14
CA LYS A 716 -34.93 36.39 13.48
C LYS A 716 -34.16 37.50 14.19
N ALA A 717 -33.30 38.23 13.46
CA ALA A 717 -32.66 39.45 13.94
C ALA A 717 -33.74 40.41 14.46
N LYS A 718 -33.75 40.68 15.77
CA LYS A 718 -34.63 41.71 16.34
C LYS A 718 -34.25 43.06 15.71
N SER A 719 -35.24 43.69 15.08
CA SER A 719 -35.20 45.06 14.55
C SER A 719 -34.34 45.99 15.43
N ARG A 720 -33.25 46.51 14.87
CA ARG A 720 -32.32 47.44 15.51
C ARG A 720 -33.01 48.75 15.90
N HIS A 721 -33.46 48.85 17.14
CA HIS A 721 -33.60 50.12 17.84
C HIS A 721 -33.19 49.96 19.32
N SER A 722 -31.90 49.73 19.56
CA SER A 722 -31.27 50.11 20.83
C SER A 722 -29.77 50.36 20.62
N ILE A 723 -29.38 51.61 20.79
CA ILE A 723 -27.99 52.06 20.85
C ILE A 723 -27.41 51.53 22.16
N GLY A 724 -26.43 50.64 22.08
CA GLY A 724 -25.76 50.08 23.26
C GLY A 724 -24.63 49.13 22.88
N ILE A 725 -23.43 49.46 23.34
CA ILE A 725 -22.15 48.80 23.05
C ILE A 725 -22.15 47.38 23.66
N HIS A 726 -22.43 46.36 22.84
CA HIS A 726 -21.91 44.99 22.98
C HIS A 726 -22.29 44.25 21.68
N MET A 727 -21.30 43.79 20.91
CA MET A 727 -21.57 42.84 19.82
C MET A 727 -22.02 41.53 20.46
N SER A 728 -23.33 41.25 20.43
CA SER A 728 -23.86 39.96 20.87
C SER A 728 -23.43 38.90 19.85
N THR A 729 -22.50 38.03 20.21
CA THR A 729 -22.31 36.73 19.55
C THR A 729 -23.63 35.98 19.61
N GLU A 730 -24.14 35.54 18.46
CA GLU A 730 -25.34 34.71 18.38
C GLU A 730 -25.11 33.39 19.13
N ASP A 731 -26.13 32.88 19.82
CA ASP A 731 -26.04 31.69 20.67
C ASP A 731 -26.19 30.42 19.82
N ALA A 732 -25.06 29.92 19.29
CA ALA A 732 -25.02 28.79 18.36
C ALA A 732 -25.49 27.48 19.00
N ILE A 733 -26.16 26.62 18.22
CA ILE A 733 -26.46 25.24 18.61
C ILE A 733 -25.21 24.40 18.35
N ILE A 734 -24.64 23.81 19.40
CA ILE A 734 -23.38 23.06 19.32
C ILE A 734 -23.54 21.57 19.64
N CYS A 735 -24.73 21.13 20.03
CA CYS A 735 -25.03 19.72 20.27
C CYS A 735 -26.47 19.39 19.82
N LEU A 736 -26.64 18.22 19.20
CA LEU A 736 -27.92 17.69 18.73
C LEU A 736 -28.00 16.21 19.13
N GLU A 737 -29.11 15.79 19.74
CA GLU A 737 -29.36 14.41 20.13
C GLU A 737 -30.79 13.98 19.76
N TRP A 738 -30.90 12.88 19.02
CA TRP A 738 -32.18 12.28 18.66
C TRP A 738 -32.61 11.23 19.69
N THR A 739 -33.85 11.29 20.12
CA THR A 739 -34.40 10.35 21.10
C THR A 739 -35.87 10.03 20.84
N ILE A 740 -36.31 8.84 21.28
CA ILE A 740 -37.73 8.50 21.40
C ILE A 740 -38.03 8.28 22.88
N SER A 741 -38.63 9.29 23.52
CA SER A 741 -38.74 9.36 24.98
C SER A 741 -39.87 10.31 25.43
N PRO A 742 -40.35 10.17 26.69
CA PRO A 742 -41.29 11.10 27.31
C PRO A 742 -40.57 12.35 27.85
N VAL A 743 -41.35 13.41 28.15
CA VAL A 743 -40.92 14.65 28.82
C VAL A 743 -41.87 14.86 29.99
N ASP A 744 -41.52 15.75 30.91
CA ASP A 744 -42.23 15.90 32.19
C ASP A 744 -43.75 16.13 32.04
N LYS A 745 -44.16 16.90 31.03
CA LYS A 745 -45.57 17.24 30.77
C LYS A 745 -46.22 16.42 29.65
N ASP A 746 -45.48 15.55 28.98
CA ASP A 746 -45.97 14.65 27.92
C ASP A 746 -45.31 13.28 28.06
N GLU A 747 -46.06 12.37 28.70
CA GLU A 747 -45.66 10.99 29.00
C GLU A 747 -45.63 10.07 27.76
N ARG A 748 -46.08 10.55 26.60
CA ARG A 748 -46.06 9.75 25.37
C ARG A 748 -44.62 9.56 24.88
N LEU A 749 -44.32 8.37 24.38
CA LEU A 749 -43.11 8.14 23.60
C LEU A 749 -43.26 8.84 22.25
N ALA A 750 -42.51 9.92 22.05
CA ALA A 750 -42.52 10.69 20.81
C ALA A 750 -41.09 10.86 20.28
N LEU A 751 -40.96 11.01 18.95
CA LEU A 751 -39.70 11.34 18.31
C LEU A 751 -39.33 12.78 18.66
N ARG A 752 -38.14 12.98 19.24
CA ARG A 752 -37.68 14.27 19.72
C ARG A 752 -36.23 14.55 19.36
N LEU A 753 -35.98 15.82 19.06
CA LEU A 753 -34.65 16.36 18.86
C LEU A 753 -34.33 17.30 20.02
N ILE A 754 -33.26 17.00 20.76
CA ILE A 754 -32.72 17.88 21.79
C ILE A 754 -31.61 18.72 21.15
N ALA A 755 -31.76 20.03 21.14
CA ALA A 755 -30.78 21.00 20.64
C ALA A 755 -30.18 21.80 21.80
N GLY A 756 -28.88 21.62 22.03
CA GLY A 756 -28.12 22.31 23.06
C GLY A 756 -27.36 23.51 22.51
N HIS A 757 -27.61 24.68 23.07
CA HIS A 757 -26.92 25.92 22.73
C HIS A 757 -25.63 26.09 23.52
N GLU A 758 -24.70 26.90 22.99
CA GLU A 758 -23.44 27.22 23.66
C GLU A 758 -23.66 27.88 25.03
N SER A 759 -24.70 28.70 25.18
CA SER A 759 -25.12 29.31 26.45
C SER A 759 -25.53 28.33 27.55
N GLY A 760 -25.81 27.06 27.19
CA GLY A 760 -26.40 26.06 28.09
C GLY A 760 -27.93 26.04 28.08
N THR A 761 -28.60 26.82 27.24
CA THR A 761 -30.03 26.67 26.97
C THR A 761 -30.29 25.49 26.04
N PHE A 762 -31.34 24.70 26.33
CA PHE A 762 -31.75 23.56 25.53
C PHE A 762 -33.17 23.74 24.99
N HIS A 763 -33.36 23.34 23.74
CA HIS A 763 -34.65 23.27 23.07
C HIS A 763 -34.97 21.82 22.70
N VAL A 764 -36.18 21.36 23.00
CA VAL A 764 -36.67 20.03 22.59
C VAL A 764 -37.79 20.20 21.59
N PHE A 765 -37.54 19.74 20.37
CA PHE A 765 -38.52 19.72 19.28
C PHE A 765 -39.17 18.35 19.24
N THR A 766 -40.51 18.30 19.29
CA THR A 766 -41.28 17.05 19.16
C THR A 766 -41.85 16.94 17.75
N PHE A 767 -41.72 15.76 17.14
CA PHE A 767 -42.21 15.45 15.80
C PHE A 767 -43.33 14.42 15.88
N GLU A 768 -44.41 14.70 15.15
CA GLU A 768 -45.58 13.84 15.08
C GLU A 768 -45.83 13.35 13.66
N ARG A 769 -46.27 12.10 13.57
CA ARG A 769 -46.67 11.51 12.29
C ARG A 769 -48.11 11.90 11.99
N SER A 770 -48.29 12.57 10.86
CA SER A 770 -49.59 12.98 10.33
C SER A 770 -50.32 11.82 9.65
N VAL A 771 -51.60 12.01 9.33
CA VAL A 771 -52.46 10.98 8.73
C VAL A 771 -51.96 10.55 7.34
N ASP A 772 -51.36 11.49 6.60
CA ASP A 772 -50.71 11.26 5.31
C ASP A 772 -49.32 10.61 5.43
N LEU A 773 -48.96 10.15 6.64
CA LEU A 773 -47.69 9.54 7.00
C LEU A 773 -46.49 10.50 6.96
N SER A 774 -46.69 11.79 6.68
CA SER A 774 -45.66 12.82 6.80
C SER A 774 -45.32 13.10 8.25
N TRP A 775 -44.12 13.61 8.51
CA TRP A 775 -43.70 14.01 9.86
C TRP A 775 -43.62 15.52 9.95
N ASN A 776 -44.28 16.08 10.95
CA ASN A 776 -44.33 17.52 11.16
C ASN A 776 -43.88 17.87 12.58
N PRO A 777 -43.13 18.97 12.77
CA PRO A 777 -42.83 19.47 14.10
C PRO A 777 -44.10 19.99 14.77
N THR A 778 -44.21 19.76 16.07
CA THR A 778 -45.22 20.40 16.92
C THR A 778 -44.90 21.88 17.13
N ASN A 779 -45.92 22.69 17.41
CA ASN A 779 -45.75 24.13 17.66
C ASN A 779 -45.06 24.43 19.00
N GLU A 780 -45.12 23.50 19.95
CA GLU A 780 -44.55 23.68 21.29
C GLU A 780 -43.09 23.22 21.32
N VAL A 781 -42.19 24.15 21.63
CA VAL A 781 -40.77 23.86 21.87
C VAL A 781 -40.52 23.91 23.36
N VAL A 782 -40.20 22.75 23.95
CA VAL A 782 -39.89 22.67 25.38
C VAL A 782 -38.49 23.24 25.62
N LYS A 783 -38.35 24.09 26.63
CA LYS A 783 -37.08 24.75 26.98
C LYS A 783 -36.65 24.41 28.39
N PHE A 784 -35.35 24.19 28.58
CA PHE A 784 -34.76 24.01 29.90
C PHE A 784 -33.29 24.46 29.90
N ASP A 785 -32.74 24.70 31.08
CA ASP A 785 -31.33 25.08 31.25
C ASP A 785 -30.48 23.88 31.68
N GLY A 786 -29.29 23.77 31.09
CA GLY A 786 -28.28 22.76 31.40
C GLY A 786 -26.88 23.38 31.59
N PRO A 787 -25.84 22.54 31.63
CA PRO A 787 -24.45 22.99 31.59
C PRO A 787 -24.11 23.80 30.32
N VAL A 788 -23.28 24.84 30.48
CA VAL A 788 -22.78 25.70 29.39
C VAL A 788 -21.78 24.94 28.51
N HIS A 789 -21.81 25.22 27.21
CA HIS A 789 -20.98 24.58 26.18
C HIS A 789 -21.04 23.03 26.28
N PRO A 790 -22.20 22.43 25.95
CA PRO A 790 -22.40 20.98 26.05
C PRO A 790 -21.42 20.18 25.18
N LEU A 791 -20.82 19.16 25.81
CA LEU A 791 -19.92 18.18 25.20
C LEU A 791 -20.60 16.83 24.93
N GLY A 792 -21.68 16.52 25.67
CA GLY A 792 -22.47 15.31 25.48
C GLY A 792 -23.86 15.42 26.11
N VAL A 793 -24.84 14.84 25.43
CA VAL A 793 -26.26 14.81 25.82
C VAL A 793 -26.75 13.38 25.70
N PHE A 794 -27.25 12.82 26.79
CA PHE A 794 -27.54 11.39 26.88
C PHE A 794 -28.90 11.15 27.52
N VAL A 795 -29.77 10.41 26.84
CA VAL A 795 -31.09 10.01 27.36
C VAL A 795 -31.05 8.53 27.76
N LEU A 796 -31.31 8.26 29.04
CA LEU A 796 -31.24 6.91 29.63
C LEU A 796 -32.61 6.49 30.16
N ASN A 797 -32.89 5.20 30.17
CA ASN A 797 -34.03 4.66 30.87
C ASN A 797 -33.75 4.67 32.38
N SER A 798 -34.68 5.21 33.16
CA SER A 798 -34.48 5.43 34.61
C SER A 798 -34.37 4.14 35.44
N LYS A 799 -34.82 3.00 34.91
CA LYS A 799 -34.84 1.71 35.64
C LYS A 799 -33.61 0.86 35.40
N ASN A 800 -33.10 0.85 34.17
CA ASN A 800 -32.04 -0.07 33.76
C ASN A 800 -30.84 0.63 33.12
N GLY A 801 -30.83 1.96 33.07
CA GLY A 801 -29.73 2.77 32.51
C GLY A 801 -29.54 2.70 31.00
N SER A 802 -30.30 1.87 30.27
CA SER A 802 -30.10 1.68 28.84
C SER A 802 -30.40 2.96 28.06
N ARG A 803 -29.65 3.22 26.99
CA ARG A 803 -29.86 4.36 26.10
C ARG A 803 -31.27 4.41 25.51
N CYS A 804 -31.73 5.61 25.21
CA CYS A 804 -33.02 5.89 24.58
C CYS A 804 -32.87 6.58 23.22
N PRO A 805 -32.19 5.96 22.23
CA PRO A 805 -31.96 6.58 20.93
C PRO A 805 -33.24 6.63 20.09
N ALA A 806 -33.18 7.33 18.96
CA ALA A 806 -34.22 7.27 17.93
C ALA A 806 -33.96 6.09 16.97
N ASP A 807 -34.23 4.87 17.46
CA ASP A 807 -34.04 3.62 16.72
C ASP A 807 -35.35 3.01 16.20
N ARG A 808 -35.26 1.95 15.39
CA ARG A 808 -36.44 1.30 14.79
C ARG A 808 -37.33 0.65 15.84
N SER A 809 -36.76 0.04 16.87
CA SER A 809 -37.47 -0.69 17.92
C SER A 809 -38.34 0.23 18.78
N ARG A 810 -37.79 1.37 19.20
CA ARG A 810 -38.48 2.39 19.98
C ARG A 810 -39.49 3.14 19.15
N LEU A 811 -39.22 3.39 17.86
CA LEU A 811 -40.24 3.95 16.97
C LEU A 811 -41.43 3.01 16.81
N ALA A 812 -41.19 1.71 16.63
CA ALA A 812 -42.27 0.72 16.59
C ALA A 812 -43.06 0.67 17.90
N SER A 813 -42.38 0.79 19.05
CA SER A 813 -43.02 0.85 20.37
C SER A 813 -43.87 2.11 20.57
N ALA A 814 -43.39 3.25 20.07
CA ALA A 814 -44.12 4.53 20.10
C ALA A 814 -45.37 4.50 19.21
N LEU A 815 -45.31 3.84 18.05
CA LEU A 815 -46.43 3.71 17.12
C LEU A 815 -47.48 2.68 17.54
N SER A 816 -47.08 1.63 18.27
CA SER A 816 -47.98 0.57 18.73
C SER A 816 -48.71 0.89 20.04
N ASP A 817 -48.43 2.05 20.64
CA ASP A 817 -48.91 2.48 21.97
C ASP A 817 -48.68 1.41 23.07
N SER A 818 -47.66 0.56 22.86
CA SER A 818 -47.33 -0.53 23.78
C SER A 818 -46.65 0.04 25.03
N SER A 819 -47.29 -0.18 26.17
CA SER A 819 -47.10 0.56 27.42
C SER A 819 -45.83 0.20 28.19
N ASN A 820 -44.64 0.56 27.72
CA ASN A 820 -43.47 0.61 28.58
C ASN A 820 -43.22 2.05 29.08
N ARG A 821 -44.09 2.50 29.99
CA ARG A 821 -44.11 3.84 30.62
C ARG A 821 -42.97 4.05 31.63
N SER A 822 -41.74 3.73 31.25
CA SER A 822 -40.58 3.97 32.11
C SER A 822 -40.10 5.41 31.90
N SER A 823 -39.92 6.15 33.00
CA SER A 823 -39.35 7.50 32.95
C SER A 823 -37.93 7.47 32.39
N VAL A 824 -37.44 8.62 31.94
CA VAL A 824 -36.08 8.75 31.40
C VAL A 824 -35.25 9.69 32.25
N LEU A 825 -33.93 9.53 32.18
CA LEU A 825 -32.94 10.42 32.75
C LEU A 825 -32.25 11.16 31.62
N LEU A 826 -32.09 12.46 31.76
CA LEU A 826 -31.26 13.26 30.87
C LEU A 826 -29.96 13.60 31.58
N VAL A 827 -28.85 13.10 31.07
CA VAL A 827 -27.50 13.46 31.51
C VAL A 827 -26.92 14.40 30.48
N VAL A 828 -26.61 15.62 30.89
CA VAL A 828 -25.90 16.60 30.08
C VAL A 828 -24.57 16.91 30.72
N ALA A 829 -23.49 16.81 29.96
CA ALA A 829 -22.16 17.20 30.38
C ALA A 829 -21.66 18.33 29.49
N GLY A 830 -21.22 19.43 30.09
CA GLY A 830 -20.64 20.59 29.40
C GLY A 830 -19.20 20.84 29.82
N SER A 831 -18.63 21.95 29.36
CA SER A 831 -17.23 22.31 29.61
C SER A 831 -16.84 22.56 31.07
N LYS A 832 -17.82 22.78 31.97
CA LYS A 832 -17.59 23.14 33.39
C LYS A 832 -18.24 22.18 34.40
N GLY A 833 -19.02 21.21 33.95
CA GLY A 833 -19.72 20.28 34.83
C GLY A 833 -20.75 19.44 34.10
N ALA A 834 -21.40 18.54 34.84
CA ALA A 834 -22.51 17.75 34.35
C ALA A 834 -23.75 17.88 35.24
N ARG A 835 -24.91 17.58 34.67
CA ARG A 835 -26.22 17.63 35.33
C ARG A 835 -27.04 16.42 34.87
N CYS A 836 -27.76 15.81 35.80
CA CYS A 836 -28.73 14.75 35.56
C CYS A 836 -30.12 15.21 35.98
N ASN A 837 -31.11 15.09 35.08
CA ASN A 837 -32.51 15.44 35.31
C ASN A 837 -33.42 14.22 35.12
N ILE A 838 -34.51 14.15 35.89
CA ILE A 838 -35.61 13.24 35.59
C ILE A 838 -36.43 13.81 34.43
N ASN A 839 -36.93 12.95 33.55
CA ASN A 839 -37.81 13.29 32.43
C ASN A 839 -37.32 14.49 31.60
N ILE A 840 -36.24 14.38 30.81
CA ILE A 840 -35.68 15.45 29.92
C ILE A 840 -35.62 16.87 30.55
N ASN A 841 -36.76 17.57 30.65
CA ASN A 841 -36.94 18.90 31.22
C ASN A 841 -37.47 18.92 32.67
N GLY A 842 -37.56 17.78 33.37
CA GLY A 842 -38.03 17.70 34.75
C GLY A 842 -36.97 18.08 35.79
N ASP A 843 -37.24 17.74 37.05
CA ASP A 843 -36.40 18.12 38.19
C ASP A 843 -34.97 17.55 38.13
N ARG A 844 -34.03 18.30 38.70
CA ARG A 844 -32.62 17.91 38.78
C ARG A 844 -32.41 16.84 39.86
N ILE A 845 -31.80 15.72 39.48
CA ILE A 845 -31.41 14.63 40.37
C ILE A 845 -29.95 14.79 40.85
N GLY A 846 -29.03 15.01 39.92
CA GLY A 846 -27.58 15.06 40.16
C GLY A 846 -26.92 16.27 39.52
N ARG A 847 -25.80 16.73 40.10
CA ARG A 847 -24.95 17.79 39.50
C ARG A 847 -23.53 17.68 40.02
N VAL A 848 -22.58 17.89 39.11
CA VAL A 848 -21.16 18.02 39.42
C VAL A 848 -20.54 19.19 38.67
N GLU A 849 -19.56 19.84 39.27
CA GLU A 849 -18.69 20.83 38.63
C GLU A 849 -17.30 20.22 38.47
N TRP A 850 -16.66 20.45 37.32
CA TRP A 850 -15.34 19.91 37.03
C TRP A 850 -14.29 20.55 37.94
N SER A 851 -13.43 19.73 38.54
CA SER A 851 -12.34 20.21 39.37
C SER A 851 -11.31 20.95 38.51
N HIS A 852 -10.85 22.13 38.92
CA HIS A 852 -9.76 22.83 38.21
C HIS A 852 -8.47 21.99 38.07
N LYS A 853 -8.29 20.98 38.94
CA LYS A 853 -7.12 20.10 38.91
C LYS A 853 -7.16 19.05 37.80
N MET A 854 -8.34 18.72 37.26
CA MET A 854 -8.48 17.68 36.22
C MET A 854 -8.14 18.16 34.80
N GLY A 855 -7.91 19.46 34.62
CA GLY A 855 -7.70 20.06 33.29
C GLY A 855 -9.01 20.24 32.52
N LYS A 856 -8.90 20.68 31.26
CA LYS A 856 -10.04 20.82 30.35
C LYS A 856 -10.60 19.46 29.96
N VAL A 857 -11.92 19.29 30.08
CA VAL A 857 -12.64 18.13 29.54
C VAL A 857 -12.76 18.27 28.02
N LEU A 858 -12.27 17.27 27.28
CA LEU A 858 -12.25 17.25 25.82
C LEU A 858 -13.43 16.48 25.23
N SER A 859 -13.81 15.36 25.85
CA SER A 859 -14.96 14.55 25.47
C SER A 859 -15.54 13.84 26.68
N VAL A 860 -16.77 13.36 26.55
CA VAL A 860 -17.51 12.65 27.61
C VAL A 860 -18.27 11.49 26.98
N GLN A 861 -18.39 10.39 27.73
CA GLN A 861 -19.11 9.19 27.28
C GLN A 861 -19.78 8.50 28.46
N ILE A 862 -20.96 7.92 28.23
CA ILE A 862 -21.53 6.96 29.19
C ILE A 862 -21.05 5.57 28.78
N VAL A 863 -20.37 4.90 29.71
CA VAL A 863 -19.82 3.56 29.51
C VAL A 863 -20.61 2.54 30.31
N GLN A 864 -20.65 1.31 29.80
CA GLN A 864 -21.40 0.20 30.34
C GLN A 864 -20.49 -1.00 30.60
N LYS A 865 -20.63 -1.61 31.78
CA LYS A 865 -20.02 -2.90 32.12
C LYS A 865 -20.98 -3.68 33.02
N LEU A 866 -21.21 -4.97 32.73
CA LEU A 866 -22.09 -5.85 33.52
C LEU A 866 -23.51 -5.30 33.77
N SER A 867 -24.03 -4.44 32.87
CA SER A 867 -25.31 -3.72 33.04
C SER A 867 -25.32 -2.56 34.03
N SER A 868 -24.15 -2.19 34.56
CA SER A 868 -23.91 -0.93 35.26
C SER A 868 -23.38 0.13 34.29
N TYR A 869 -23.65 1.40 34.57
CA TYR A 869 -23.37 2.56 33.73
C TYR A 869 -22.68 3.65 34.55
N ALA A 870 -21.73 4.35 33.96
CA ALA A 870 -21.09 5.52 34.56
C ALA A 870 -20.85 6.60 33.49
N LEU A 871 -20.83 7.86 33.92
CA LEU A 871 -20.37 8.97 33.09
C LEU A 871 -18.85 9.07 33.20
N VAL A 872 -18.14 9.06 32.09
CA VAL A 872 -16.68 9.24 32.02
C VAL A 872 -16.37 10.54 31.28
N ALA A 873 -15.53 11.38 31.89
CA ALA A 873 -15.01 12.61 31.30
C ALA A 873 -13.53 12.45 30.97
N PHE A 874 -13.17 12.59 29.69
CA PHE A 874 -11.81 12.51 29.18
C PHE A 874 -11.19 13.91 29.15
N THR A 875 -9.99 14.07 29.71
CA THR A 875 -9.35 15.38 29.89
C THR A 875 -8.10 15.56 29.02
N GLU A 876 -7.67 16.81 28.85
CA GLU A 876 -6.43 17.15 28.16
C GLU A 876 -5.15 16.65 28.87
N ASN A 877 -5.28 16.28 30.15
CA ASN A 877 -4.18 15.74 30.95
C ASN A 877 -4.01 14.21 30.77
N HIS A 878 -4.69 13.61 29.80
CA HIS A 878 -4.73 12.15 29.60
C HIS A 878 -5.29 11.39 30.81
N GLU A 879 -6.38 11.92 31.37
CA GLU A 879 -7.10 11.31 32.47
C GLU A 879 -8.56 11.03 32.07
N ALA A 880 -9.15 9.97 32.62
CA ALA A 880 -10.57 9.64 32.54
C ALA A 880 -11.19 9.69 33.94
N CYS A 881 -12.03 10.69 34.20
CA CYS A 881 -12.73 10.85 35.47
C CYS A 881 -14.11 10.19 35.40
N ALA A 882 -14.36 9.20 36.25
CA ALA A 882 -15.62 8.45 36.32
C ALA A 882 -16.57 9.00 37.38
N TYR A 883 -17.85 9.10 37.05
CA TYR A 883 -18.92 9.62 37.90
C TYR A 883 -20.14 8.68 37.92
N SER A 884 -20.78 8.56 39.07
CA SER A 884 -21.93 7.69 39.27
C SER A 884 -23.18 8.23 38.55
N LEU A 885 -24.11 7.34 38.24
CA LEU A 885 -25.42 7.70 37.67
C LEU A 885 -26.53 7.14 38.55
N PRO A 886 -27.59 7.90 38.85
CA PRO A 886 -27.89 9.26 38.34
C PRO A 886 -27.25 10.41 39.13
N ASN A 887 -26.59 10.15 40.27
CA ASN A 887 -26.24 11.19 41.24
C ASN A 887 -25.05 12.09 40.82
N LEU A 888 -24.20 11.62 39.90
CA LEU A 888 -22.97 12.31 39.46
C LEU A 888 -21.92 12.47 40.56
N ASP A 889 -21.84 11.52 41.48
CA ASP A 889 -20.79 11.50 42.50
C ASP A 889 -19.47 11.07 41.85
N PHE A 890 -18.37 11.74 42.19
CA PHE A 890 -17.04 11.38 41.70
C PHE A 890 -16.63 10.01 42.26
N MET A 891 -16.22 9.10 41.38
CA MET A 891 -15.82 7.74 41.73
C MET A 891 -14.29 7.58 41.64
N HIS A 892 -13.74 7.74 40.42
CA HIS A 892 -12.33 7.43 40.15
C HIS A 892 -11.70 8.43 39.17
N ASN A 893 -10.37 8.60 39.29
CA ASN A 893 -9.54 9.20 38.26
C ASN A 893 -8.64 8.12 37.64
N LEU A 894 -8.78 7.89 36.34
CA LEU A 894 -8.11 6.83 35.59
C LEU A 894 -7.04 7.43 34.70
N ASN A 895 -5.79 7.01 34.87
CA ASN A 895 -4.71 7.45 33.99
C ASN A 895 -4.84 6.76 32.63
N LEU A 896 -4.83 7.55 31.56
CA LEU A 896 -4.83 7.07 30.18
C LEU A 896 -3.44 7.18 29.58
N PRO A 897 -3.19 6.50 28.45
CA PRO A 897 -1.94 6.64 27.72
C PRO A 897 -1.72 8.13 27.36
N PRO A 898 -0.52 8.67 27.59
CA PRO A 898 -0.22 10.03 27.18
C PRO A 898 -0.30 10.10 25.65
N ILE A 899 -0.53 11.30 25.12
CA ILE A 899 -0.54 11.68 23.69
C ILE A 899 -1.96 11.80 23.12
N THR A 900 -2.45 13.04 23.00
CA THR A 900 -3.61 13.40 22.17
C THR A 900 -3.72 14.92 22.04
N TYR A 901 -3.75 15.41 20.80
CA TYR A 901 -4.18 16.78 20.45
C TYR A 901 -5.62 16.79 19.90
N LEU A 902 -6.27 15.62 19.90
CA LEU A 902 -7.63 15.39 19.41
C LEU A 902 -8.49 14.77 20.52
N PRO A 903 -9.80 15.05 20.56
CA PRO A 903 -10.72 14.38 21.47
C PRO A 903 -10.69 12.86 21.26
N ILE A 904 -10.73 12.11 22.36
CA ILE A 904 -10.86 10.65 22.35
C ILE A 904 -12.24 10.28 21.82
N SER A 905 -12.30 9.34 20.87
CA SER A 905 -13.54 8.70 20.44
C SER A 905 -13.71 7.42 21.24
N ALA A 906 -14.71 7.37 22.11
CA ALA A 906 -15.02 6.21 22.96
C ALA A 906 -16.43 5.69 22.65
N ASP A 907 -16.59 4.37 22.68
CA ASP A 907 -17.90 3.73 22.56
C ASP A 907 -18.56 3.49 23.92
N GLU A 908 -19.77 2.95 23.91
CA GLU A 908 -20.53 2.61 25.13
C GLU A 908 -19.91 1.46 25.94
N THR A 909 -19.00 0.67 25.37
CA THR A 909 -18.32 -0.41 26.08
C THR A 909 -17.06 0.05 26.80
N GLY A 910 -16.69 1.34 26.66
CA GLY A 910 -15.45 1.89 27.22
C GLY A 910 -14.21 1.61 26.37
N ASP A 911 -14.36 1.06 25.16
CA ASP A 911 -13.29 0.96 24.18
C ASP A 911 -13.15 2.30 23.44
N PHE A 912 -11.93 2.69 23.09
CA PHE A 912 -11.68 4.01 22.52
C PHE A 912 -10.48 4.07 21.57
N PHE A 913 -10.50 5.06 20.69
CA PHE A 913 -9.33 5.51 19.94
C PHE A 913 -8.85 6.87 20.45
N ALA A 914 -7.55 6.94 20.73
CA ALA A 914 -6.81 8.18 20.91
C ALA A 914 -5.94 8.43 19.68
N TRP A 915 -6.00 9.65 19.15
CA TRP A 915 -5.34 10.00 17.88
C TRP A 915 -4.15 10.92 18.10
N THR A 916 -2.99 10.52 17.57
CA THR A 916 -1.75 11.29 17.65
C THR A 916 -1.49 11.99 16.33
N ARG A 917 -1.52 13.32 16.34
CA ARG A 917 -1.13 14.15 15.18
C ARG A 917 0.37 14.35 15.11
N ASN A 918 0.89 14.41 13.89
CA ASN A 918 2.18 15.00 13.61
C ASN A 918 2.04 16.53 13.68
N PRO A 919 2.82 17.23 14.54
CA PRO A 919 2.71 18.68 14.70
C PRO A 919 3.10 19.48 13.45
N GLU A 920 3.95 18.91 12.58
CA GLU A 920 4.42 19.58 11.36
C GLU A 920 3.39 19.50 10.23
N THR A 921 2.77 18.32 10.05
CA THR A 921 1.84 18.07 8.93
C THR A 921 0.38 18.26 9.32
N GLY A 922 0.03 18.20 10.61
CA GLY A 922 -1.34 18.20 11.11
C GLY A 922 -2.10 16.88 10.89
N LEU A 923 -1.50 15.90 10.21
CA LEU A 923 -2.07 14.59 9.92
C LEU A 923 -1.90 13.63 11.10
N ILE A 924 -2.76 12.63 11.21
CA ILE A 924 -2.62 11.56 12.21
C ILE A 924 -1.47 10.64 11.79
N ARG A 925 -0.49 10.46 12.68
CA ARG A 925 0.66 9.55 12.49
C ARG A 925 0.54 8.23 13.25
N GLN A 926 -0.32 8.20 14.27
CA GLN A 926 -0.51 7.03 15.12
C GLN A 926 -1.90 7.04 15.75
N ALA A 927 -2.49 5.87 15.93
CA ALA A 927 -3.74 5.65 16.64
C ALA A 927 -3.54 4.64 17.78
N THR A 928 -4.02 4.95 18.97
CA THR A 928 -4.00 4.05 20.12
C THR A 928 -5.40 3.52 20.34
N TYR A 929 -5.57 2.22 20.14
CA TYR A 929 -6.79 1.49 20.51
C TYR A 929 -6.68 1.07 21.98
N GLY A 930 -7.49 1.68 22.83
CA GLY A 930 -7.50 1.45 24.27
C GLY A 930 -8.86 1.01 24.78
N THR A 931 -8.90 0.65 26.06
CA THR A 931 -10.14 0.32 26.77
C THR A 931 -10.05 0.76 28.22
N LEU A 932 -11.20 1.10 28.82
CA LEU A 932 -11.32 1.32 30.27
C LEU A 932 -11.45 0.00 31.05
N PHE A 933 -11.74 -1.10 30.36
CA PHE A 933 -12.03 -2.42 30.96
C PHE A 933 -11.14 -3.51 30.34
N ASN A 934 -9.83 -3.43 30.59
CA ASN A 934 -8.83 -4.35 30.07
C ASN A 934 -8.80 -5.71 30.79
N PHE A 935 -9.96 -6.33 30.95
CA PHE A 935 -10.12 -7.66 31.54
C PHE A 935 -10.22 -8.71 30.43
N ARG A 936 -9.28 -9.67 30.43
CA ARG A 936 -9.30 -10.81 29.49
C ARG A 936 -9.36 -10.35 28.03
N ARG A 937 -8.55 -9.35 27.69
CA ARG A 937 -8.36 -8.84 26.32
C ARG A 937 -7.03 -9.35 25.77
N VAL A 938 -6.92 -9.40 24.45
CA VAL A 938 -5.66 -9.66 23.75
C VAL A 938 -4.89 -8.34 23.70
N GLU A 939 -3.81 -8.24 24.47
CA GLU A 939 -2.98 -7.02 24.59
C GLU A 939 -1.69 -7.15 23.76
N THR A 940 -1.19 -8.37 23.59
CA THR A 940 0.08 -8.64 22.91
C THR A 940 -0.09 -8.58 21.39
N PRO A 941 0.92 -8.06 20.65
CA PRO A 941 0.98 -8.28 19.22
C PRO A 941 1.09 -9.78 18.96
N PRO A 942 0.55 -10.27 17.84
CA PRO A 942 0.61 -11.70 17.53
C PRO A 942 2.06 -12.16 17.39
N GLU A 943 2.34 -13.39 17.82
CA GLU A 943 3.63 -14.02 17.56
C GLU A 943 3.75 -14.37 16.08
N ILE A 944 4.86 -13.97 15.46
CA ILE A 944 5.08 -14.11 14.01
C ILE A 944 6.11 -15.21 13.75
N ASP A 945 5.80 -16.08 12.78
CA ASP A 945 6.76 -16.99 12.17
C ASP A 945 6.90 -16.67 10.69
N PHE A 946 7.96 -15.94 10.32
CA PHE A 946 8.27 -15.60 8.93
C PHE A 946 8.66 -16.82 8.08
N LEU A 947 9.12 -17.93 8.69
CA LEU A 947 9.58 -19.14 8.00
C LEU A 947 8.50 -20.20 7.79
N SER A 948 7.29 -19.96 8.27
CA SER A 948 6.15 -20.89 8.13
C SER A 948 5.85 -21.30 6.68
N THR A 949 6.19 -20.44 5.73
CA THR A 949 6.32 -20.77 4.31
C THR A 949 7.77 -20.55 3.91
N LYS A 950 8.61 -21.59 3.89
CA LYS A 950 9.95 -21.52 3.26
C LYS A 950 9.86 -22.13 1.86
N PRO A 951 9.68 -21.33 0.81
CA PRO A 951 9.74 -21.84 -0.55
C PRO A 951 11.20 -22.01 -0.99
N VAL A 952 11.40 -22.86 -1.98
CA VAL A 952 12.71 -23.23 -2.52
C VAL A 952 13.18 -22.13 -3.46
N ILE A 953 14.42 -21.65 -3.27
CA ILE A 953 15.05 -20.70 -4.20
C ILE A 953 15.17 -21.39 -5.57
N PRO A 954 14.58 -20.82 -6.64
CA PRO A 954 14.74 -21.37 -7.98
C PRO A 954 16.22 -21.44 -8.38
N ALA A 955 16.60 -22.44 -9.19
CA ALA A 955 17.97 -22.57 -9.65
C ALA A 955 18.44 -21.30 -10.41
N GLN A 956 19.72 -20.97 -10.28
CA GLN A 956 20.36 -19.87 -11.00
C GLN A 956 20.15 -20.04 -12.52
N PRO A 957 19.61 -19.03 -13.22
CA PRO A 957 19.57 -19.02 -14.68
C PRO A 957 20.97 -19.23 -15.28
N GLN A 958 21.07 -20.18 -16.20
CA GLN A 958 22.34 -20.54 -16.84
C GLN A 958 22.63 -19.65 -18.06
N PRO A 959 23.92 -19.50 -18.46
CA PRO A 959 24.30 -18.83 -19.69
C PRO A 959 23.56 -19.41 -20.90
N VAL A 960 23.21 -18.55 -21.85
CA VAL A 960 22.49 -18.92 -23.08
C VAL A 960 23.22 -18.40 -24.30
N SER A 961 23.12 -19.12 -25.42
CA SER A 961 23.69 -18.67 -26.70
C SER A 961 22.95 -17.44 -27.25
N MET A 962 23.67 -16.60 -28.01
CA MET A 962 23.08 -15.47 -28.73
C MET A 962 22.14 -15.94 -29.87
N GLY A 963 22.49 -17.04 -30.56
CA GLY A 963 21.72 -17.61 -31.67
C GLY A 963 21.32 -19.09 -31.47
N PRO A 964 20.54 -19.66 -32.41
CA PRO A 964 20.09 -21.06 -32.36
C PRO A 964 21.26 -22.04 -32.28
N THR A 965 21.06 -23.16 -31.59
CA THR A 965 22.07 -24.22 -31.43
C THR A 965 22.12 -25.13 -32.67
N SER A 966 22.36 -24.57 -33.86
CA SER A 966 22.45 -25.34 -35.11
C SER A 966 23.91 -25.69 -35.44
N ILE A 967 24.38 -26.88 -35.06
CA ILE A 967 25.52 -27.71 -35.59
C ILE A 967 26.92 -27.05 -35.82
N LEU A 968 27.07 -25.73 -35.77
CA LEU A 968 28.30 -24.94 -35.92
C LEU A 968 28.64 -24.11 -34.67
N GLY A 969 27.89 -24.29 -33.57
CA GLY A 969 28.02 -23.54 -32.32
C GLY A 969 29.29 -23.84 -31.48
N SER A 970 30.41 -24.22 -32.10
CA SER A 970 31.68 -24.52 -31.41
C SER A 970 32.61 -23.32 -31.25
N TRP A 971 32.15 -22.08 -31.49
CA TRP A 971 33.01 -20.89 -31.41
C TRP A 971 32.91 -20.10 -30.10
N PHE A 972 31.93 -20.40 -29.25
CA PHE A 972 31.91 -19.93 -27.87
C PHE A 972 32.05 -21.14 -26.94
N ASN A 973 33.21 -21.31 -26.33
CA ASN A 973 33.32 -22.09 -25.11
C ASN A 973 32.45 -21.39 -24.06
N PHE A 974 31.20 -21.81 -23.89
CA PHE A 974 30.45 -21.47 -22.69
C PHE A 974 31.23 -22.10 -21.53
N GLY A 975 32.08 -21.30 -20.89
CA GLY A 975 32.84 -21.72 -19.72
C GLY A 975 31.92 -22.35 -18.69
N GLN A 976 32.46 -23.30 -17.91
CA GLN A 976 31.71 -23.87 -16.79
C GLN A 976 31.11 -22.74 -15.94
N SER A 977 29.79 -22.73 -15.80
CA SER A 977 29.10 -21.77 -14.95
C SER A 977 29.65 -21.85 -13.52
N VAL A 978 30.15 -20.74 -13.00
CA VAL A 978 30.62 -20.68 -11.61
C VAL A 978 29.42 -20.76 -10.68
N THR A 979 29.46 -21.70 -9.73
CA THR A 979 28.40 -21.89 -8.73
C THR A 979 28.45 -20.81 -7.67
N GLY A 980 27.34 -20.54 -7.00
CA GLY A 980 27.29 -19.58 -5.89
C GLY A 980 28.29 -19.87 -4.79
N ALA A 981 28.48 -21.15 -4.43
CA ALA A 981 29.46 -21.57 -3.43
C ALA A 981 30.91 -21.29 -3.87
N GLN A 982 31.21 -21.40 -5.17
CA GLN A 982 32.53 -21.02 -5.70
C GLN A 982 32.73 -19.50 -5.65
N ILE A 983 31.69 -18.70 -5.92
CA ILE A 983 31.75 -17.25 -5.74
C ILE A 983 31.95 -16.90 -4.27
N ASP A 984 31.21 -17.52 -3.35
CA ASP A 984 31.39 -17.25 -1.92
C ASP A 984 32.78 -17.63 -1.41
N ALA A 985 33.38 -18.70 -1.95
CA ALA A 985 34.76 -19.07 -1.64
C ALA A 985 35.77 -18.05 -2.22
N LEU A 986 35.54 -17.58 -3.45
CA LEU A 986 36.36 -16.56 -4.11
C LEU A 986 36.35 -15.24 -3.33
N LEU A 987 35.16 -14.76 -2.93
CA LEU A 987 34.98 -13.49 -2.24
C LEU A 987 35.39 -13.57 -0.77
N GLY A 988 35.06 -14.67 -0.08
CA GLY A 988 35.41 -14.86 1.33
C GLY A 988 36.90 -15.14 1.58
N GLY A 989 37.62 -15.59 0.56
CA GLY A 989 39.05 -15.91 0.59
C GLY A 989 39.37 -17.25 1.26
N VAL A 990 40.66 -17.61 1.25
CA VAL A 990 41.16 -18.88 1.82
C VAL A 990 40.90 -19.01 3.34
N ASP A 991 40.81 -17.88 4.04
CA ASP A 991 40.56 -17.82 5.49
C ASP A 991 39.07 -17.55 5.81
N ARG A 992 38.14 -17.96 4.94
CA ARG A 992 36.69 -17.90 5.23
C ARG A 992 36.33 -18.88 6.34
N PRO A 993 35.84 -18.42 7.52
CA PRO A 993 35.40 -19.29 8.59
C PRO A 993 34.27 -20.20 8.12
N VAL A 994 34.20 -21.39 8.69
CA VAL A 994 33.02 -22.23 8.50
C VAL A 994 31.84 -21.53 9.17
N PRO A 995 30.73 -21.29 8.45
CA PRO A 995 29.51 -20.73 9.01
C PRO A 995 29.08 -21.46 10.28
N ILE A 996 28.87 -20.72 11.37
CA ILE A 996 28.30 -21.29 12.59
C ILE A 996 26.81 -21.49 12.35
N GLN A 997 26.39 -22.72 12.05
CA GLN A 997 24.96 -23.07 12.09
C GLN A 997 24.51 -22.98 13.55
N GLN A 998 23.76 -21.93 13.90
CA GLN A 998 23.15 -21.85 15.22
C GLN A 998 22.15 -23.02 15.37
N PRO A 999 22.27 -23.87 16.40
CA PRO A 999 21.33 -24.95 16.62
C PRO A 999 19.95 -24.35 16.88
N ARG A 1000 18.96 -24.75 16.08
CA ARG A 1000 17.56 -24.41 16.32
C ARG A 1000 17.15 -24.92 17.71
N PRO A 1001 16.37 -24.14 18.49
CA PRO A 1001 15.72 -24.70 19.66
C PRO A 1001 14.83 -25.87 19.22
N PRO A 1002 14.82 -27.00 19.96
CA PRO A 1002 13.92 -28.10 19.64
C PRO A 1002 12.48 -27.59 19.68
N PRO A 1003 11.60 -28.08 18.79
CA PRO A 1003 10.19 -27.76 18.87
C PRO A 1003 9.67 -28.16 20.26
N LEU A 1004 8.97 -27.24 20.92
CA LEU A 1004 8.27 -27.52 22.17
C LEU A 1004 7.37 -28.75 21.97
N ASP A 1005 7.51 -29.72 22.88
CA ASP A 1005 6.78 -30.99 22.87
C ASP A 1005 5.27 -30.75 22.71
N ASN A 1006 4.75 -31.06 21.51
CA ASN A 1006 3.33 -31.16 21.25
C ASN A 1006 2.94 -32.63 21.21
N ASP A 1007 1.85 -32.94 21.91
CA ASP A 1007 1.24 -34.28 22.10
C ASP A 1007 0.60 -34.86 20.81
N HIS A 1008 1.14 -34.54 19.63
CA HIS A 1008 0.71 -34.99 18.30
C HIS A 1008 1.62 -36.11 17.75
N SER A 1009 2.19 -36.92 18.63
CA SER A 1009 3.24 -37.89 18.28
C SER A 1009 2.75 -39.18 17.60
N GLN A 1010 1.45 -39.37 17.35
CA GLN A 1010 0.95 -40.59 16.66
C GLN A 1010 0.47 -40.37 15.23
N ILE A 1011 -0.16 -39.23 14.89
CA ILE A 1011 -0.68 -39.01 13.53
C ILE A 1011 0.41 -38.50 12.58
N VAL A 1012 1.33 -37.65 13.07
CA VAL A 1012 2.45 -37.14 12.26
C VAL A 1012 3.52 -38.21 12.03
N LYS A 1013 3.74 -39.14 12.98
CA LYS A 1013 4.65 -40.29 12.76
C LYS A 1013 4.12 -41.24 11.69
N GLN A 1014 2.81 -41.37 11.53
CA GLN A 1014 2.21 -42.25 10.53
C GLN A 1014 2.26 -41.64 9.12
N VAL A 1015 2.15 -40.31 8.99
CA VAL A 1015 2.28 -39.57 7.72
C VAL A 1015 3.74 -39.37 7.31
N ALA A 1016 4.66 -39.10 8.25
CA ALA A 1016 6.09 -39.00 7.98
C ALA A 1016 6.72 -40.37 7.66
N ALA A 1017 6.24 -41.46 8.28
CA ALA A 1017 6.69 -42.80 7.94
C ALA A 1017 6.18 -43.26 6.56
N THR A 1018 5.00 -42.81 6.12
CA THR A 1018 4.50 -43.07 4.75
C THR A 1018 5.20 -42.22 3.69
N GLN A 1019 5.58 -40.98 4.00
CA GLN A 1019 6.40 -40.16 3.09
C GLN A 1019 7.83 -40.68 2.97
N ASN A 1020 8.49 -41.10 4.06
CA ASN A 1020 9.84 -41.68 3.98
C ASN A 1020 9.84 -43.04 3.25
N THR A 1021 8.82 -43.89 3.43
CA THR A 1021 8.71 -45.14 2.66
C THR A 1021 8.37 -44.93 1.18
N LEU A 1022 7.72 -43.82 0.82
CA LEU A 1022 7.53 -43.41 -0.58
C LEU A 1022 8.79 -42.79 -1.18
N TYR A 1023 9.55 -41.99 -0.42
CA TYR A 1023 10.85 -41.47 -0.85
C TYR A 1023 11.88 -42.60 -1.02
N ASP A 1024 11.94 -43.57 -0.12
CA ASP A 1024 12.84 -44.72 -0.24
C ASP A 1024 12.45 -45.61 -1.44
N ARG A 1025 11.15 -45.80 -1.71
CA ARG A 1025 10.69 -46.52 -2.92
C ARG A 1025 10.91 -45.73 -4.21
N LEU A 1026 10.78 -44.41 -4.20
CA LEU A 1026 11.08 -43.56 -5.35
C LEU A 1026 12.58 -43.50 -5.63
N THR A 1027 13.41 -43.45 -4.58
CA THR A 1027 14.87 -43.45 -4.70
C THR A 1027 15.39 -44.82 -5.10
N SER A 1028 14.79 -45.92 -4.61
CA SER A 1028 15.11 -47.26 -5.09
C SER A 1028 14.65 -47.47 -6.53
N ALA A 1029 13.46 -46.99 -6.92
CA ALA A 1029 12.98 -47.06 -8.30
C ALA A 1029 13.79 -46.17 -9.26
N LEU A 1030 14.30 -45.02 -8.81
CA LEU A 1030 15.20 -44.15 -9.58
C LEU A 1030 16.59 -44.76 -9.73
N ASN A 1031 17.13 -45.41 -8.69
CA ASN A 1031 18.40 -46.12 -8.76
C ASN A 1031 18.30 -47.38 -9.63
N GLU A 1032 17.19 -48.11 -9.57
CA GLU A 1032 16.92 -49.28 -10.40
C GLU A 1032 16.72 -48.88 -11.88
N ARG A 1033 16.10 -47.71 -12.13
CA ARG A 1033 15.98 -47.12 -13.48
C ARG A 1033 17.30 -46.51 -13.97
N GLY A 1034 18.14 -45.99 -13.08
CA GLY A 1034 19.50 -45.52 -13.36
C GLY A 1034 20.45 -46.67 -13.71
N GLN A 1035 20.33 -47.82 -13.04
CA GLN A 1035 21.04 -49.04 -13.41
C GLN A 1035 20.53 -49.62 -14.74
N MET A 1036 19.22 -49.60 -15.01
CA MET A 1036 18.71 -50.01 -16.33
C MET A 1036 19.12 -49.05 -17.46
N LEU A 1037 19.31 -47.76 -17.17
CA LEU A 1037 19.84 -46.77 -18.11
C LEU A 1037 21.34 -46.98 -18.39
N GLY A 1038 22.12 -47.31 -17.36
CA GLY A 1038 23.52 -47.74 -17.54
C GLY A 1038 23.64 -49.02 -18.36
N ASP A 1039 22.79 -50.02 -18.10
CA ASP A 1039 22.73 -51.25 -18.90
C ASP A 1039 22.24 -51.00 -20.34
N LEU A 1040 21.42 -49.97 -20.57
CA LEU A 1040 20.99 -49.53 -21.90
C LEU A 1040 22.11 -48.78 -22.63
N GLU A 1041 22.86 -47.93 -21.93
CA GLU A 1041 24.02 -47.21 -22.46
C GLU A 1041 25.16 -48.18 -22.82
N ASP A 1042 25.42 -49.19 -21.98
CA ASP A 1042 26.36 -50.27 -22.29
C ASP A 1042 25.87 -51.13 -23.48
N ARG A 1043 24.56 -51.35 -23.61
CA ARG A 1043 23.99 -52.00 -24.79
C ARG A 1043 24.07 -51.12 -26.03
N PHE A 1044 23.85 -49.81 -25.94
CA PHE A 1044 24.00 -48.86 -27.05
C PHE A 1044 25.46 -48.74 -27.50
N ASN A 1045 26.42 -48.72 -26.56
CA ASN A 1045 27.86 -48.76 -26.86
C ASN A 1045 28.27 -50.11 -27.50
N SER A 1046 27.65 -51.22 -27.08
CA SER A 1046 27.84 -52.53 -27.73
C SER A 1046 27.23 -52.60 -29.15
N LEU A 1047 26.11 -51.89 -29.37
CA LEU A 1047 25.43 -51.80 -30.66
C LEU A 1047 26.14 -50.83 -31.60
N GLU A 1048 26.71 -49.74 -31.08
CA GLU A 1048 27.54 -48.81 -31.83
C GLU A 1048 28.84 -49.49 -32.28
N SER A 1049 29.52 -50.22 -31.39
CA SER A 1049 30.71 -51.00 -31.74
C SER A 1049 30.40 -52.15 -32.70
N GLY A 1050 29.25 -52.82 -32.53
CA GLY A 1050 28.75 -53.82 -33.47
C GLY A 1050 28.39 -53.24 -34.84
N SER A 1051 27.80 -52.04 -34.89
CA SER A 1051 27.43 -51.37 -36.14
C SER A 1051 28.66 -50.82 -36.88
N ARG A 1052 29.67 -50.30 -36.16
CA ARG A 1052 30.96 -49.91 -36.75
C ARG A 1052 31.66 -51.14 -37.36
N SER A 1053 31.66 -52.27 -36.66
CA SER A 1053 32.21 -53.53 -37.18
C SER A 1053 31.48 -54.04 -38.42
N MET A 1054 30.14 -53.97 -38.45
CA MET A 1054 29.35 -54.32 -39.63
C MET A 1054 29.56 -53.35 -40.81
N VAL A 1055 29.71 -52.06 -40.54
CA VAL A 1055 30.03 -51.05 -41.57
C VAL A 1055 31.44 -51.28 -42.13
N ASP A 1056 32.41 -51.64 -41.30
CA ASP A 1056 33.75 -51.97 -41.75
C ASP A 1056 33.78 -53.29 -42.54
N GLN A 1057 32.98 -54.30 -42.16
CA GLN A 1057 32.77 -55.51 -42.95
C GLN A 1057 32.05 -55.22 -44.28
N ALA A 1058 31.05 -54.34 -44.29
CA ALA A 1058 30.35 -53.93 -45.51
C ALA A 1058 31.25 -53.12 -46.45
N LYS A 1059 32.09 -52.23 -45.91
CA LYS A 1059 33.13 -51.51 -46.68
C LYS A 1059 34.17 -52.48 -47.23
N LYS A 1060 34.57 -53.50 -46.47
CA LYS A 1060 35.50 -54.53 -46.92
C LYS A 1060 34.90 -55.44 -48.00
N LEU A 1061 33.64 -55.84 -47.86
CA LEU A 1061 32.89 -56.60 -48.88
C LEU A 1061 32.65 -55.75 -50.15
N ALA A 1062 32.35 -54.46 -50.00
CA ALA A 1062 32.22 -53.54 -51.13
C ALA A 1062 33.57 -53.33 -51.84
N ALA A 1063 34.67 -53.24 -51.11
CA ALA A 1063 36.02 -53.18 -51.67
C ALA A 1063 36.42 -54.50 -52.39
N GLU A 1064 36.05 -55.66 -51.84
CA GLU A 1064 36.27 -56.96 -52.47
C GLU A 1064 35.39 -57.21 -53.70
N GLN A 1065 34.15 -56.70 -53.73
CA GLN A 1065 33.31 -56.71 -54.94
C GLN A 1065 33.81 -55.73 -56.01
N SER A 1066 34.31 -54.57 -55.60
CA SER A 1066 34.93 -53.58 -56.50
C SER A 1066 36.21 -54.14 -57.13
N ALA A 1067 37.03 -54.85 -56.34
CA ALA A 1067 38.26 -55.51 -56.81
C ALA A 1067 38.00 -56.74 -57.71
N LYS A 1068 36.84 -57.39 -57.60
CA LYS A 1068 36.43 -58.50 -58.50
C LYS A 1068 35.87 -58.04 -59.84
N SER A 1069 35.45 -56.78 -60.01
CA SER A 1069 34.93 -56.26 -61.28
C SER A 1069 36.01 -55.82 -62.29
N TRP A 1070 37.29 -55.77 -61.90
CA TRP A 1070 38.39 -55.31 -62.77
C TRP A 1070 39.19 -56.44 -63.44
N PHE A 1071 38.85 -57.71 -63.21
CA PHE A 1071 39.46 -58.83 -63.93
C PHE A 1071 38.44 -59.93 -64.21
N LYS A 1072 37.74 -59.86 -65.36
CA LYS A 1072 37.66 -60.93 -66.37
C LYS A 1072 36.65 -60.60 -67.48
N PHE A 1073 37.07 -61.00 -68.69
CA PHE A 1073 36.39 -61.02 -69.99
C PHE A 1073 34.99 -61.64 -69.99
#